data_AF-A0A7R8UU28-F1
#
_entry.id   AF-A0A7R8UU28-F1
#
_cell.length_a   1.000
_cell.length_b   1.000
_cell.length_c   1.000
_cell.angle_alpha   90.00
_cell.angle_beta   90.00
_cell.angle_gamma   90.00
#
_symmetry.space_group_name_H-M   'P 1'
#
loop_
_entity.id
_entity.type
_entity.pdbx_description
1 polymer ?
#
loop_
_entity_poly.entity_id
_entity_poly.type
_entity_poly.pdbx_seq_one_letter_code
_entity_poly.pdbx_strand_id
1 'polypeptide(L)'
;MDYLNPSCAARSLGPANNLINTFISTMLAIHCNISNPDIWPPDYGQYALNYGLDEYDFIVLGAGTAGSIIAARLAENVENSVLLIEAGGDPPIESEIPASAWFTFETAIDWQYRTTSNQISCLGLNGEAAILNSGKVLGGSHSMNGLLYQRGIPRDYDEWENLGNPTWGWWNVTEYFRKVEHFHGDNRYYYYGTRGPVTIESFQSPRIDQFMIVSAARELGYSTGVDFIEGDYLGFKKVYGTLEDGRVMSTAKAFLTKKQPNLHVIKHAVARRIGFDRNSKAESVSFVYEGTYEMQVRARKEIILSTGAIETSKLLMLSGIGPERHLNAMRIPVLRDLPVGNNLQARPRVDLYLRLKYRKRLDLDVQLLDAVYSQWVHRNGEFGAPALDMAGHVDTDGNGYYPDVEYYFIRIDNVTFYTNKLKPQISQSILKQVDPSDRIIAVLVTPLRPKSRGFVRLQSDDYRDDPLVFPNYLQHPDDMKRVVRGIQKFVELENTKTFNDLDGEILRIDLPECDRYEYRSDRYWECYARYMTDTIWNVAATARMGPSRDRSAVVNSELEVHGVRGLRVVDASVIPKLVSTSINPAVMMVAEKAADIVKRLDEYDFVVIGSGSAGSVVAGRLAENIDNKVLLIEAGGDTYIENEIPGFGFGVFGTEIDWQYPTFPNNKSCLGMQDDFCVWNKGRIIGGSHSINGMIHLRGNPRDYDEWERNGNPSWGWDSIQPYFRKTENFQGDNRYGIHGEYGPMNVEAFRSPKLDQFMILNAARDLGYNKVEDFSGGPYLGFGKIYGTLKSGRRMSTAKAFLTKKYPNLDVIKHAVARKIRFNRKLRAEGVSFVYRDRYEMEVKARKEIILSAGTVETPKLLMLSGIGPKVHLKALRIPVLKDLPVGNNLGDHARVDVFLRLKYRKKLGLDTKLLDAVYSQWVHRDGPYGMAGFDVGGFIATDGNGIYPDVQFIFTPVDDITQFGANLKPEILQSLVNQINPTDRIISVSVTVLKPKSRGFIRLQSTDYRENPFIYPNYLQHKDDLDRAVRGIHKLIELEDTPTFKDLEGEFLRPEIPECDVKEYRSTSYWICYSRYMTNTVWHAVGTAKMGPRKDRSSVVSPELLVHGVKGLRVVDASVMPTVVSANINAAVIMVGEKGADFIRTSWEG
;
A
#
# COMPACT_ATOMS: atom_id res chain seq x y z
N MET A 1 13.65 38.05 29.59
CA MET A 1 13.94 37.29 30.82
C MET A 1 14.78 38.16 31.77
N ASP A 2 14.25 39.27 32.27
CA ASP A 2 14.97 40.16 33.22
C ASP A 2 14.31 40.22 34.62
N TYR A 3 13.39 39.30 34.92
CA TYR A 3 12.54 39.36 36.13
C TYR A 3 12.82 38.31 37.21
N LEU A 4 13.89 37.51 37.12
CA LEU A 4 14.23 36.50 38.15
C LEU A 4 15.33 36.99 39.09
N ASN A 5 15.11 38.10 39.78
CA ASN A 5 15.93 38.44 40.94
C ASN A 5 15.07 38.98 42.11
N PRO A 6 14.40 38.10 42.86
CA PRO A 6 14.02 38.43 44.23
C PRO A 6 15.24 38.19 45.12
N SER A 7 15.72 39.27 45.73
CA SER A 7 16.76 39.29 46.75
C SER A 7 16.39 38.41 47.95
N CYS A 8 16.71 37.12 47.90
CA CYS A 8 16.55 36.22 49.05
C CYS A 8 17.64 36.50 50.10
N ALA A 9 17.22 36.83 51.32
CA ALA A 9 18.09 37.33 52.41
C ALA A 9 18.93 36.26 53.15
N ALA A 10 19.15 35.08 52.59
CA ALA A 10 19.99 34.06 53.21
C ALA A 10 21.04 33.54 52.22
N ARG A 11 22.32 33.85 52.47
CA ARG A 11 23.45 33.21 51.79
C ARG A 11 23.54 31.76 52.26
N SER A 12 22.97 30.83 51.50
CA SER A 12 23.23 29.40 51.65
C SER A 12 24.68 29.09 51.25
N LEU A 13 25.42 28.43 52.14
CA LEU A 13 26.82 27.98 51.94
C LEU A 13 26.90 26.48 51.55
N GLY A 14 25.79 25.82 51.18
CA GLY A 14 25.69 24.36 51.05
C GLY A 14 24.96 23.82 49.80
N PRO A 15 24.76 22.48 49.71
CA PRO A 15 24.24 21.77 48.52
C PRO A 15 22.83 22.18 48.07
N ALA A 16 22.10 22.92 48.91
CA ALA A 16 20.78 23.47 48.58
C ALA A 16 20.81 24.41 47.36
N ASN A 17 21.85 25.23 47.17
CA ASN A 17 21.95 26.09 45.99
C ASN A 17 22.11 25.27 44.70
N ASN A 18 22.88 24.18 44.75
CA ASN A 18 23.04 23.28 43.61
C ASN A 18 21.74 22.53 43.31
N LEU A 19 21.00 22.09 44.32
CA LEU A 19 19.69 21.45 44.14
C LEU A 19 18.67 22.41 43.52
N ILE A 20 18.59 23.66 44.00
CA ILE A 20 17.68 24.68 43.45
C ILE A 20 18.07 25.04 42.01
N ASN A 21 19.36 25.25 41.73
CA ASN A 21 19.84 25.52 40.37
C ASN A 21 19.59 24.33 39.44
N THR A 22 19.77 23.10 39.92
CA THR A 22 19.46 21.88 39.15
C THR A 22 17.96 21.77 38.89
N PHE A 23 17.11 22.07 39.86
CA PHE A 23 15.66 22.09 39.68
C PHE A 23 15.23 23.15 38.65
N ILE A 24 15.71 24.38 38.76
CA ILE A 24 15.42 25.46 37.80
C ILE A 24 15.92 25.08 36.40
N SER A 25 17.15 24.56 36.29
CA SER A 25 17.71 24.11 35.00
C SER A 25 16.91 22.95 34.40
N THR A 26 16.42 22.03 35.25
CA THR A 26 15.56 20.92 34.83
C THR A 26 14.20 21.43 34.36
N MET A 27 13.58 22.38 35.06
CA MET A 27 12.33 23.00 34.65
C MET A 27 12.48 23.78 33.32
N LEU A 28 13.59 24.51 33.14
CA LEU A 28 13.90 25.20 31.88
C LEU A 28 14.12 24.19 30.74
N ALA A 29 14.87 23.11 30.99
CA ALA A 29 15.08 22.06 30.00
C ALA A 29 13.76 21.35 29.62
N ILE A 30 12.89 21.07 30.60
CA ILE A 30 11.56 20.51 30.35
C ILE A 30 10.71 21.47 29.53
N HIS A 31 10.70 22.77 29.87
CA HIS A 31 9.96 23.80 29.12
C HIS A 31 10.41 23.87 27.65
N CYS A 32 11.72 23.91 27.39
CA CYS A 32 12.25 23.88 26.01
C CYS A 32 11.95 22.58 25.27
N ASN A 33 11.70 21.47 26.00
CA ASN A 33 11.37 20.17 25.43
C ASN A 33 9.85 19.95 25.23
N ILE A 34 9.00 20.91 25.62
CA ILE A 34 7.57 20.89 25.31
C ILE A 34 7.36 21.19 23.82
N SER A 35 8.02 22.23 23.31
CA SER A 35 8.03 22.56 21.88
C SER A 35 9.45 22.94 21.47
N ASN A 36 10.16 22.00 20.83
CA ASN A 36 11.48 22.26 20.28
C ASN A 36 11.31 22.93 18.90
N PRO A 37 11.81 24.16 18.66
CA PRO A 37 11.62 24.86 17.39
C PRO A 37 12.23 24.12 16.19
N ASP A 38 13.24 23.27 16.39
CA ASP A 38 13.90 22.51 15.32
C ASP A 38 13.05 21.35 14.77
N ILE A 39 11.86 21.08 15.34
CA ILE A 39 10.98 19.99 14.87
C ILE A 39 10.22 20.36 13.60
N TRP A 40 10.01 21.66 13.35
CA TRP A 40 9.23 22.13 12.21
C TRP A 40 10.10 22.25 10.95
N PRO A 41 9.52 22.08 9.75
CA PRO A 41 10.27 22.28 8.53
C PRO A 41 10.80 23.73 8.44
N PRO A 42 12.02 23.93 7.92
CA PRO A 42 12.56 25.26 7.74
C PRO A 42 11.71 26.05 6.74
N ASP A 43 11.63 27.36 6.93
CA ASP A 43 10.94 28.23 5.98
C ASP A 43 11.75 28.37 4.69
N TYR A 44 11.22 27.84 3.59
CA TYR A 44 11.82 27.93 2.28
C TYR A 44 11.61 29.30 1.62
N GLY A 45 10.74 30.16 2.18
CA GLY A 45 10.42 31.47 1.63
C GLY A 45 11.64 32.38 1.47
N GLN A 46 12.52 32.43 2.47
CA GLN A 46 13.73 33.24 2.40
C GLN A 46 14.72 32.73 1.33
N TYR A 47 14.83 31.41 1.15
CA TYR A 47 15.63 30.83 0.07
C TYR A 47 15.01 31.20 -1.29
N ALA A 48 13.70 31.03 -1.42
CA ALA A 48 12.94 31.35 -2.62
C ALA A 48 13.03 32.84 -3.01
N LEU A 49 13.09 33.76 -2.04
CA LEU A 49 13.33 35.19 -2.29
C LEU A 49 14.73 35.45 -2.86
N ASN A 50 15.75 34.79 -2.30
CA ASN A 50 17.14 35.04 -2.66
C ASN A 50 17.54 34.36 -3.98
N TYR A 51 16.96 33.21 -4.29
CA TYR A 51 17.38 32.34 -5.39
C TYR A 51 16.29 32.09 -6.44
N GLY A 52 15.05 32.53 -6.20
CA GLY A 52 13.90 32.26 -7.06
C GLY A 52 13.23 30.92 -6.74
N LEU A 53 12.12 30.65 -7.44
CA LEU A 53 11.38 29.40 -7.34
C LEU A 53 11.46 28.63 -8.65
N ASP A 54 11.90 27.38 -8.54
CA ASP A 54 11.76 26.39 -9.62
C ASP A 54 10.30 26.00 -9.84
N GLU A 55 10.06 25.27 -10.92
CA GLU A 55 8.77 24.62 -11.16
C GLU A 55 8.63 23.37 -10.29
N TYR A 56 7.44 23.12 -9.75
CA TYR A 56 7.13 21.95 -8.93
C TYR A 56 6.18 20.99 -9.64
N ASP A 57 6.22 19.70 -9.33
CA ASP A 57 5.18 18.79 -9.82
C ASP A 57 3.83 19.12 -9.20
N PHE A 58 3.83 19.35 -7.89
CA PHE A 58 2.65 19.66 -7.12
C PHE A 58 2.85 20.92 -6.28
N ILE A 59 1.84 21.79 -6.29
CA ILE A 59 1.75 22.91 -5.33
C ILE A 59 0.53 22.67 -4.46
N VAL A 60 0.73 22.58 -3.14
CA VAL A 60 -0.33 22.47 -2.13
C VAL A 60 -0.48 23.81 -1.44
N LEU A 61 -1.71 24.34 -1.41
CA LEU A 61 -2.02 25.63 -0.79
C LEU A 61 -2.77 25.40 0.52
N GLY A 62 -2.19 25.87 1.63
CA GLY A 62 -2.63 25.63 3.00
C GLY A 62 -2.03 24.35 3.57
N ALA A 63 -1.35 24.47 4.70
CA ALA A 63 -0.79 23.36 5.49
C ALA A 63 -1.72 22.94 6.63
N GLY A 64 -3.04 23.12 6.47
CA GLY A 64 -4.06 22.71 7.45
C GLY A 64 -4.16 21.19 7.64
N THR A 65 -5.28 20.73 8.21
CA THR A 65 -5.56 19.30 8.44
C THR A 65 -5.28 18.45 7.20
N ALA A 66 -5.84 18.82 6.05
CA ALA A 66 -5.69 18.06 4.81
C ALA A 66 -4.34 18.32 4.10
N GLY A 67 -3.91 19.58 4.07
CA GLY A 67 -2.71 20.03 3.38
C GLY A 67 -1.42 19.40 3.90
N SER A 68 -1.29 19.30 5.22
CA SER A 68 -0.16 18.61 5.86
C SER A 68 -0.06 17.15 5.40
N ILE A 69 -1.20 16.44 5.33
CA ILE A 69 -1.26 15.03 4.94
C ILE A 69 -0.88 14.89 3.47
N ILE A 70 -1.58 15.58 2.57
CA ILE A 70 -1.40 15.36 1.13
C ILE A 70 -0.01 15.79 0.65
N ALA A 71 0.56 16.88 1.19
CA ALA A 71 1.90 17.32 0.83
C ALA A 71 2.96 16.27 1.19
N ALA A 72 2.93 15.76 2.42
CA ALA A 72 3.82 14.71 2.88
C ALA A 72 3.65 13.41 2.09
N ARG A 73 2.39 13.02 1.83
CA ARG A 73 2.09 11.83 1.02
C ARG A 73 2.59 11.96 -0.40
N LEU A 74 2.43 13.10 -1.07
CA LEU A 74 2.94 13.29 -2.43
C LEU A 74 4.48 13.28 -2.48
N ALA A 75 5.12 13.81 -1.44
CA ALA A 75 6.57 13.81 -1.29
C ALA A 75 7.15 12.43 -0.91
N GLU A 76 6.32 11.43 -0.56
CA GLU A 76 6.78 10.05 -0.36
C GLU A 76 7.40 9.44 -1.63
N ASN A 77 6.96 9.88 -2.82
CA ASN A 77 7.60 9.56 -4.08
C ASN A 77 8.73 10.57 -4.34
N VAL A 78 9.98 10.09 -4.27
CA VAL A 78 11.19 10.91 -4.42
C VAL A 78 11.32 11.60 -5.78
N GLU A 79 10.60 11.12 -6.81
CA GLU A 79 10.57 11.73 -8.13
C GLU A 79 9.65 12.96 -8.21
N ASN A 80 8.75 13.14 -7.24
CA ASN A 80 7.89 14.32 -7.18
C ASN A 80 8.61 15.47 -6.48
N SER A 81 8.60 16.67 -7.05
CA SER A 81 8.86 17.89 -6.26
C SER A 81 7.54 18.52 -5.79
N VAL A 82 7.44 18.78 -4.48
CA VAL A 82 6.23 19.30 -3.83
C VAL A 82 6.54 20.62 -3.13
N LEU A 83 5.76 21.65 -3.42
CA LEU A 83 5.78 22.93 -2.71
C LEU A 83 4.50 23.07 -1.87
N LEU A 84 4.66 23.28 -0.57
CA LEU A 84 3.57 23.56 0.36
C LEU A 84 3.65 25.04 0.79
N ILE A 85 2.56 25.79 0.63
CA ILE A 85 2.48 27.21 0.98
C ILE A 85 1.47 27.39 2.11
N GLU A 86 1.89 27.95 3.25
CA GLU A 86 1.06 28.19 4.44
C GLU A 86 1.03 29.68 4.80
N ALA A 87 -0.16 30.18 5.12
CA ALA A 87 -0.38 31.58 5.49
C ALA A 87 0.16 31.94 6.88
N GLY A 88 0.24 30.96 7.77
CA GLY A 88 0.80 31.08 9.12
C GLY A 88 2.24 30.60 9.27
N GLY A 89 2.70 30.61 10.51
CA GLY A 89 4.03 30.13 10.91
C GLY A 89 3.98 28.77 11.60
N ASP A 90 4.95 28.56 12.49
CA ASP A 90 5.04 27.36 13.32
C ASP A 90 4.02 27.43 14.50
N PRO A 91 3.44 26.28 14.90
CA PRO A 91 2.57 26.20 16.06
C PRO A 91 3.27 26.68 17.35
N PRO A 92 2.61 27.53 18.16
CA PRO A 92 3.19 28.04 19.40
C PRO A 92 3.12 26.97 20.50
N ILE A 93 3.83 27.16 21.61
CA ILE A 93 3.90 26.16 22.70
C ILE A 93 2.53 25.83 23.30
N GLU A 94 1.59 26.78 23.29
CA GLU A 94 0.22 26.60 23.77
C GLU A 94 -0.54 25.55 22.96
N SER A 95 -0.16 25.32 21.70
CA SER A 95 -0.74 24.28 20.85
C SER A 95 -0.30 22.86 21.22
N GLU A 96 0.79 22.72 21.99
CA GLU A 96 1.32 21.42 22.44
C GLU A 96 0.68 20.94 23.76
N ILE A 97 -0.05 21.82 24.44
CA ILE A 97 -0.68 21.56 25.73
C ILE A 97 -2.20 21.45 25.53
N PRO A 98 -2.83 20.27 25.72
CA PRO A 98 -4.24 20.04 25.37
C PRO A 98 -5.23 21.06 25.93
N ALA A 99 -5.07 21.47 27.19
CA ALA A 99 -5.94 22.45 27.84
C ALA A 99 -5.71 23.90 27.38
N SER A 100 -4.56 24.21 26.78
CA SER A 100 -4.16 25.58 26.42
C SER A 100 -4.62 26.01 25.03
N ALA A 101 -5.15 25.09 24.22
CA ALA A 101 -5.59 25.39 22.85
C ALA A 101 -6.55 26.59 22.77
N TRP A 102 -7.43 26.76 23.75
CA TRP A 102 -8.39 27.88 23.81
C TRP A 102 -7.75 29.26 23.94
N PHE A 103 -6.54 29.36 24.50
CA PHE A 103 -5.81 30.63 24.63
C PHE A 103 -5.20 31.09 23.30
N THR A 104 -5.22 30.25 22.26
CA THR A 104 -4.76 30.62 20.93
C THR A 104 -5.84 31.32 20.09
N PHE A 105 -7.09 31.32 20.56
CA PHE A 105 -8.18 32.00 19.88
C PHE A 105 -7.98 33.52 19.92
N GLU A 106 -8.36 34.18 18.84
CA GLU A 106 -8.24 35.63 18.72
C GLU A 106 -6.78 36.16 18.80
N THR A 107 -5.81 35.30 18.51
CA THR A 107 -4.39 35.64 18.36
C THR A 107 -3.96 35.73 16.89
N ALA A 108 -2.69 36.03 16.62
CA ALA A 108 -2.15 36.14 15.26
C ALA A 108 -2.17 34.81 14.46
N ILE A 109 -2.32 33.66 15.14
CA ILE A 109 -2.43 32.34 14.51
C ILE A 109 -3.89 31.92 14.24
N ASP A 110 -4.85 32.82 14.45
CA ASP A 110 -6.27 32.62 14.18
C ASP A 110 -6.72 33.60 13.11
N TRP A 111 -7.51 33.11 12.14
CA TRP A 111 -8.13 33.94 11.11
C TRP A 111 -9.29 34.80 11.62
N GLN A 112 -9.99 34.37 12.68
CA GLN A 112 -11.01 35.18 13.38
C GLN A 112 -12.20 35.65 12.53
N TYR A 113 -12.67 34.86 11.55
CA TYR A 113 -13.78 35.29 10.69
C TYR A 113 -15.05 35.59 11.48
N ARG A 114 -15.71 36.71 11.19
CA ARG A 114 -17.00 37.06 11.81
C ARG A 114 -18.17 36.59 10.94
N THR A 115 -19.14 35.91 11.54
CA THR A 115 -20.37 35.54 10.82
C THR A 115 -21.24 36.74 10.52
N THR A 116 -22.00 36.70 9.44
CA THR A 116 -23.03 37.68 9.12
C THR A 116 -24.35 37.30 9.81
N SER A 117 -24.98 38.25 10.50
CA SER A 117 -26.25 38.04 11.19
C SER A 117 -27.37 37.72 10.22
N ASN A 118 -28.21 36.74 10.56
CA ASN A 118 -29.46 36.43 9.87
C ASN A 118 -30.70 36.95 10.61
N GLN A 119 -30.51 37.74 11.68
CA GLN A 119 -31.56 38.27 12.55
C GLN A 119 -32.46 37.21 13.21
N ILE A 120 -32.08 35.93 13.14
CA ILE A 120 -32.84 34.80 13.67
C ILE A 120 -32.12 34.19 14.87
N SER A 121 -30.79 34.06 14.79
CA SER A 121 -29.93 33.41 15.77
C SER A 121 -28.75 34.30 16.17
N CYS A 122 -28.01 33.89 17.21
CA CYS A 122 -26.86 34.63 17.76
C CYS A 122 -27.22 36.02 18.31
N LEU A 123 -28.51 36.28 18.60
CA LEU A 123 -29.00 37.60 19.01
C LEU A 123 -28.44 38.06 20.36
N GLY A 124 -27.99 37.11 21.19
CA GLY A 124 -27.35 37.38 22.47
C GLY A 124 -25.83 37.61 22.39
N LEU A 125 -25.21 37.39 21.23
CA LEU A 125 -23.76 37.60 21.04
C LEU A 125 -23.42 39.06 20.75
N ASN A 126 -22.18 39.46 21.05
CA ASN A 126 -21.68 40.80 20.72
C ASN A 126 -21.65 41.04 19.21
N GLY A 127 -22.40 42.06 18.77
CA GLY A 127 -22.59 42.36 17.34
C GLY A 127 -23.46 41.34 16.61
N GLU A 128 -24.24 40.52 17.33
CA GLU A 128 -25.19 39.54 16.78
C GLU A 128 -24.56 38.54 15.80
N ALA A 129 -23.30 38.20 16.06
CA ALA A 129 -22.49 37.37 15.21
C ALA A 129 -21.49 36.56 16.03
N ALA A 130 -21.29 35.32 15.63
CA ALA A 130 -20.28 34.43 16.17
C ALA A 130 -18.91 34.71 15.53
N ILE A 131 -17.84 34.37 16.26
CA ILE A 131 -16.47 34.36 15.75
C ILE A 131 -16.15 32.92 15.34
N LEU A 132 -15.76 32.74 14.08
CA LEU A 132 -15.34 31.49 13.49
C LEU A 132 -13.81 31.40 13.53
N ASN A 133 -13.30 30.93 14.67
CA ASN A 133 -11.89 30.65 14.84
C ASN A 133 -11.43 29.57 13.84
N SER A 134 -10.33 29.83 13.15
CA SER A 134 -9.75 28.94 12.15
C SER A 134 -8.23 29.11 12.13
N GLY A 135 -7.50 28.00 12.14
CA GLY A 135 -6.05 28.07 12.31
C GLY A 135 -5.32 28.63 11.10
N LYS A 136 -4.42 29.58 11.37
CA LYS A 136 -3.46 30.22 10.47
C LYS A 136 -2.05 29.87 10.94
N VAL A 137 -1.69 28.59 10.81
CA VAL A 137 -0.46 27.98 11.33
C VAL A 137 -0.28 26.59 10.70
N LEU A 138 0.91 25.98 10.74
CA LEU A 138 1.07 24.60 10.29
C LEU A 138 0.11 23.66 11.06
N GLY A 139 -0.63 22.83 10.32
CA GLY A 139 -1.70 21.96 10.84
C GLY A 139 -3.06 22.65 10.91
N GLY A 140 -3.11 23.98 10.70
CA GLY A 140 -4.32 24.79 10.65
C GLY A 140 -5.16 24.61 11.90
N SER A 141 -6.48 24.45 11.73
CA SER A 141 -7.38 24.28 12.87
C SER A 141 -7.09 23.03 13.70
N HIS A 142 -6.40 22.00 13.18
CA HIS A 142 -6.05 20.82 14.00
C HIS A 142 -5.00 21.14 15.07
N SER A 143 -4.18 22.17 14.87
CA SER A 143 -3.21 22.63 15.87
C SER A 143 -3.83 23.55 16.94
N MET A 144 -5.12 23.87 16.86
CA MET A 144 -5.81 24.74 17.83
C MET A 144 -7.18 24.22 18.29
N ASN A 145 -7.63 23.07 17.81
CA ASN A 145 -8.96 22.55 18.15
C ASN A 145 -8.95 21.77 19.48
N GLY A 146 -10.13 21.28 19.87
CA GLY A 146 -10.31 20.44 21.06
C GLY A 146 -9.83 18.99 20.92
N LEU A 147 -9.02 18.64 19.92
CA LEU A 147 -8.37 17.32 19.71
C LEU A 147 -9.31 16.12 19.54
N LEU A 148 -10.62 16.33 19.59
CA LEU A 148 -11.62 15.26 19.60
C LEU A 148 -11.53 14.39 18.34
N TYR A 149 -11.36 13.10 18.55
CA TYR A 149 -11.30 12.10 17.50
C TYR A 149 -12.52 11.18 17.56
N GLN A 150 -13.45 11.40 16.64
CA GLN A 150 -14.63 10.55 16.46
C GLN A 150 -15.01 10.52 14.97
N ARG A 151 -15.23 9.32 14.41
CA ARG A 151 -15.65 9.19 13.01
C ARG A 151 -17.15 9.41 12.86
N GLY A 152 -17.55 9.84 11.66
CA GLY A 152 -18.94 9.74 11.25
C GLY A 152 -19.46 8.30 11.27
N ILE A 153 -20.77 8.16 11.29
CA ILE A 153 -21.42 6.85 11.23
C ILE A 153 -21.41 6.34 9.77
N PRO A 154 -21.47 5.01 9.52
CA PRO A 154 -21.44 4.45 8.17
C PRO A 154 -22.41 5.12 7.18
N ARG A 155 -23.63 5.42 7.65
CA ARG A 155 -24.68 6.09 6.88
C ARG A 155 -24.24 7.45 6.31
N ASP A 156 -23.38 8.19 7.00
CA ASP A 156 -22.93 9.50 6.54
C ASP A 156 -22.18 9.38 5.21
N TYR A 157 -21.28 8.40 5.12
CA TYR A 157 -20.43 8.17 3.96
C TYR A 157 -21.17 7.43 2.84
N ASP A 158 -22.04 6.48 3.19
CA ASP A 158 -22.93 5.85 2.21
C ASP A 158 -23.86 6.87 1.54
N GLU A 159 -24.28 7.90 2.27
CA GLU A 159 -25.03 9.01 1.68
C GLU A 159 -24.16 9.81 0.69
N TRP A 160 -22.86 10.01 0.95
CA TRP A 160 -21.96 10.65 -0.01
C TRP A 160 -21.89 9.86 -1.31
N GLU A 161 -21.82 8.53 -1.24
CA GLU A 161 -21.86 7.65 -2.42
C GLU A 161 -23.20 7.73 -3.15
N ASN A 162 -24.32 7.71 -2.41
CA ASN A 162 -25.67 7.83 -2.98
C ASN A 162 -25.93 9.17 -3.67
N LEU A 163 -25.21 10.24 -3.28
CA LEU A 163 -25.20 11.52 -3.98
C LEU A 163 -24.45 11.47 -5.33
N GLY A 164 -23.97 10.30 -5.75
CA GLY A 164 -23.29 10.09 -7.02
C GLY A 164 -21.78 10.23 -6.94
N ASN A 165 -21.18 10.06 -5.74
CA ASN A 165 -19.74 10.06 -5.53
C ASN A 165 -19.23 8.63 -5.31
N PRO A 166 -19.05 7.83 -6.38
CA PRO A 166 -18.63 6.44 -6.25
C PRO A 166 -17.34 6.33 -5.45
N THR A 167 -17.17 5.26 -4.68
CA THR A 167 -16.02 4.99 -3.80
C THR A 167 -15.99 5.81 -2.50
N TRP A 168 -16.93 6.71 -2.25
CA TRP A 168 -16.99 7.47 -0.99
C TRP A 168 -17.89 6.84 0.08
N GLY A 169 -18.44 5.64 -0.19
CA GLY A 169 -19.21 4.86 0.78
C GLY A 169 -18.35 4.30 1.91
N TRP A 170 -18.97 3.94 3.04
CA TRP A 170 -18.30 3.57 4.29
C TRP A 170 -17.16 2.56 4.10
N TRP A 171 -17.44 1.46 3.40
CA TRP A 171 -16.48 0.37 3.20
C TRP A 171 -15.25 0.79 2.39
N ASN A 172 -15.41 1.77 1.49
CA ASN A 172 -14.31 2.29 0.69
C ASN A 172 -13.49 3.34 1.46
N VAL A 173 -14.11 4.11 2.36
CA VAL A 173 -13.39 5.15 3.13
C VAL A 173 -12.75 4.61 4.42
N THR A 174 -13.21 3.47 4.93
CA THR A 174 -12.72 2.86 6.17
C THR A 174 -11.22 2.56 6.12
N GLU A 175 -10.68 2.13 4.97
CA GLU A 175 -9.24 1.88 4.85
C GLU A 175 -8.40 3.15 5.01
N TYR A 176 -8.90 4.29 4.54
CA TYR A 176 -8.21 5.58 4.62
C TYR A 176 -8.20 6.15 6.03
N PHE A 177 -9.27 5.92 6.80
CA PHE A 177 -9.22 6.14 8.25
C PHE A 177 -8.08 5.32 8.87
N ARG A 178 -8.05 4.00 8.63
CA ARG A 178 -7.02 3.12 9.18
C ARG A 178 -5.59 3.46 8.74
N LYS A 179 -5.40 4.05 7.56
CA LYS A 179 -4.08 4.52 7.07
C LYS A 179 -3.55 5.72 7.86
N VAL A 180 -4.44 6.57 8.37
CA VAL A 180 -4.09 7.77 9.15
C VAL A 180 -3.89 7.43 10.63
N GLU A 181 -4.62 6.46 11.16
CA GLU A 181 -4.74 6.20 12.59
C GLU A 181 -3.69 5.27 13.19
N HIS A 182 -3.20 5.63 14.37
CA HIS A 182 -2.48 4.76 15.29
C HIS A 182 -3.21 4.74 16.64
N PHE A 183 -4.18 3.84 16.75
CA PHE A 183 -5.06 3.77 17.91
C PHE A 183 -4.44 2.97 19.07
N HIS A 184 -4.33 3.60 20.23
CA HIS A 184 -3.96 2.98 21.50
C HIS A 184 -5.19 2.84 22.40
N GLY A 185 -5.92 1.76 22.21
CA GLY A 185 -7.10 1.42 22.98
C GLY A 185 -7.54 -0.01 22.72
N ASP A 186 -8.70 -0.37 23.25
CA ASP A 186 -9.30 -1.68 23.03
C ASP A 186 -9.86 -1.80 21.61
N ASN A 187 -9.11 -2.43 20.69
CA ASN A 187 -9.46 -2.56 19.27
C ASN A 187 -10.05 -3.94 18.95
N ARG A 188 -11.00 -4.40 19.77
CA ARG A 188 -11.60 -5.76 19.71
C ARG A 188 -12.16 -6.16 18.34
N TYR A 189 -12.61 -5.21 17.53
CA TYR A 189 -13.22 -5.46 16.22
C TYR A 189 -12.40 -4.93 15.02
N TYR A 190 -11.15 -4.52 15.23
CA TYR A 190 -10.25 -4.00 14.19
C TYR A 190 -10.84 -2.82 13.38
N TYR A 191 -11.67 -1.98 13.99
CA TYR A 191 -12.23 -0.81 13.30
C TYR A 191 -11.19 0.30 13.09
N TYR A 192 -10.25 0.43 14.02
CA TYR A 192 -9.17 1.42 13.97
C TYR A 192 -7.91 0.94 13.29
N GLY A 193 -7.16 1.88 12.71
CA GLY A 193 -5.78 1.68 12.29
C GLY A 193 -4.85 1.61 13.49
N THR A 194 -3.78 0.82 13.37
CA THR A 194 -2.80 0.62 14.44
C THR A 194 -1.37 0.95 14.02
N ARG A 195 -1.21 1.62 12.86
CA ARG A 195 0.11 1.88 12.25
C ARG A 195 0.19 3.20 11.47
N GLY A 196 -0.86 4.02 11.54
CA GLY A 196 -0.89 5.32 10.91
C GLY A 196 0.01 6.34 11.63
N PRO A 197 0.17 7.54 11.08
CA PRO A 197 0.99 8.59 11.69
C PRO A 197 0.27 9.42 12.77
N VAL A 198 -1.07 9.39 12.86
CA VAL A 198 -1.82 10.15 13.87
C VAL A 198 -2.21 9.24 15.02
N THR A 199 -1.54 9.41 16.16
CA THR A 199 -1.82 8.66 17.38
C THR A 199 -3.14 9.10 18.01
N ILE A 200 -3.93 8.11 18.46
CA ILE A 200 -5.26 8.30 19.06
C ILE A 200 -5.30 7.58 20.40
N GLU A 201 -5.54 8.34 21.47
CA GLU A 201 -5.50 7.86 22.85
C GLU A 201 -6.63 8.49 23.68
N SER A 202 -6.91 7.91 24.84
CA SER A 202 -7.81 8.54 25.81
C SER A 202 -7.12 9.71 26.50
N PHE A 203 -7.87 10.79 26.74
CA PHE A 203 -7.40 11.91 27.55
C PHE A 203 -7.04 11.47 28.99
N GLN A 204 -5.92 11.98 29.51
CA GLN A 204 -5.36 11.59 30.82
C GLN A 204 -5.75 12.60 31.91
N SER A 205 -7.06 12.80 32.12
CA SER A 205 -7.60 13.73 33.13
C SER A 205 -8.71 13.09 33.99
N PRO A 206 -8.51 12.94 35.32
CA PRO A 206 -9.54 12.42 36.21
C PRO A 206 -10.49 13.55 36.64
N ARG A 207 -11.61 13.73 35.92
CA ARG A 207 -12.61 14.74 36.30
C ARG A 207 -13.87 14.10 36.87
N ILE A 208 -14.35 14.62 38.00
CA ILE A 208 -15.51 14.09 38.74
C ILE A 208 -16.83 14.40 38.02
N ASP A 209 -16.90 15.50 37.28
CA ASP A 209 -18.03 15.91 36.44
C ASP A 209 -18.40 14.89 35.35
N GLN A 210 -17.40 14.27 34.72
CA GLN A 210 -17.60 13.16 33.78
C GLN A 210 -18.41 12.01 34.42
N PHE A 211 -18.01 11.60 35.63
CA PHE A 211 -18.67 10.49 36.32
C PHE A 211 -20.12 10.82 36.64
N MET A 212 -20.40 12.08 36.99
CA MET A 212 -21.75 12.57 37.30
C MET A 212 -22.65 12.53 36.07
N ILE A 213 -22.18 13.07 34.93
CA ILE A 213 -22.94 13.06 33.66
C ILE A 213 -23.24 11.63 33.20
N VAL A 214 -22.24 10.75 33.24
CA VAL A 214 -22.41 9.32 32.87
C VAL A 214 -23.39 8.61 33.81
N SER A 215 -23.36 8.92 35.11
CA SER A 215 -24.27 8.31 36.08
C SER A 215 -25.71 8.77 35.87
N ALA A 216 -25.93 10.07 35.66
CA ALA A 216 -27.25 10.62 35.32
C ALA A 216 -27.78 10.04 34.00
N ALA A 217 -26.95 9.96 32.96
CA ALA A 217 -27.33 9.34 31.69
C ALA A 217 -27.73 7.87 31.86
N ARG A 218 -27.02 7.12 32.73
CA ARG A 218 -27.34 5.71 33.03
C ARG A 218 -28.68 5.56 33.75
N GLU A 219 -29.04 6.49 34.64
CA GLU A 219 -30.35 6.49 35.30
C GLU A 219 -31.51 6.59 34.31
N LEU A 220 -31.30 7.29 33.19
CA LEU A 220 -32.28 7.41 32.10
C LEU A 220 -32.17 6.29 31.05
N GLY A 221 -31.29 5.30 31.26
CA GLY A 221 -31.13 4.15 30.36
C GLY A 221 -30.29 4.42 29.11
N TYR A 222 -29.56 5.52 29.04
CA TYR A 222 -28.61 5.75 27.95
C TYR A 222 -27.41 4.79 28.04
N SER A 223 -26.89 4.39 26.88
CA SER A 223 -25.63 3.64 26.82
C SER A 223 -24.47 4.48 27.36
N THR A 224 -23.59 3.85 28.13
CA THR A 224 -22.36 4.47 28.66
C THR A 224 -21.12 3.67 28.30
N GLY A 225 -21.13 3.04 27.11
CA GLY A 225 -20.04 2.21 26.60
C GLY A 225 -18.74 2.98 26.33
N VAL A 226 -17.77 2.28 25.72
CA VAL A 226 -16.39 2.79 25.57
C VAL A 226 -16.12 3.55 24.27
N ASP A 227 -16.96 3.43 23.24
CA ASP A 227 -16.78 4.11 21.95
C ASP A 227 -18.10 4.25 21.16
N PHE A 228 -18.17 5.22 20.25
CA PHE A 228 -19.26 5.48 19.32
C PHE A 228 -19.12 4.75 17.97
N ILE A 229 -18.03 4.04 17.68
CA ILE A 229 -17.79 3.45 16.35
C ILE A 229 -18.26 1.98 16.25
N GLU A 230 -18.29 1.25 17.37
CA GLU A 230 -18.56 -0.20 17.43
C GLU A 230 -20.05 -0.59 17.34
N GLY A 231 -20.82 0.10 16.49
CA GLY A 231 -22.25 -0.19 16.26
C GLY A 231 -23.21 0.36 17.30
N ASP A 232 -22.69 0.97 18.37
CA ASP A 232 -23.45 1.68 19.40
C ASP A 232 -23.22 3.20 19.27
N TYR A 233 -24.05 3.87 18.45
CA TYR A 233 -23.86 5.26 18.04
C TYR A 233 -24.49 6.30 18.99
N LEU A 234 -25.21 5.84 20.01
CA LEU A 234 -26.00 6.66 20.93
C LEU A 234 -25.43 6.58 22.35
N GLY A 235 -25.91 7.45 23.23
CA GLY A 235 -25.55 7.49 24.65
C GLY A 235 -24.44 8.46 24.99
N PHE A 236 -23.94 8.38 26.22
CA PHE A 236 -22.98 9.32 26.81
C PHE A 236 -21.67 8.58 27.11
N LYS A 237 -20.60 8.96 26.40
CA LYS A 237 -19.34 8.21 26.41
C LYS A 237 -18.14 9.14 26.46
N LYS A 238 -17.03 8.62 26.99
CA LYS A 238 -15.74 9.26 26.84
C LYS A 238 -15.33 9.28 25.37
N VAL A 239 -14.64 10.33 24.98
CA VAL A 239 -14.13 10.49 23.61
C VAL A 239 -12.62 10.40 23.58
N TYR A 240 -12.09 9.90 22.48
CA TYR A 240 -10.65 9.84 22.24
C TYR A 240 -10.13 11.16 21.70
N GLY A 241 -8.83 11.40 21.87
CA GLY A 241 -8.13 12.56 21.35
C GLY A 241 -6.97 12.18 20.45
N THR A 242 -6.58 13.10 19.56
CA THR A 242 -5.32 13.00 18.79
C THR A 242 -4.14 13.38 19.67
N LEU A 243 -3.58 12.38 20.35
CA LEU A 243 -2.53 12.54 21.35
C LEU A 243 -1.43 11.50 21.13
N GLU A 244 -0.21 11.83 21.53
CA GLU A 244 0.89 10.87 21.68
C GLU A 244 1.55 11.12 23.04
N ASP A 245 1.46 10.12 23.93
CA ASP A 245 1.95 10.22 25.31
C ASP A 245 1.47 11.50 26.01
N GLY A 246 0.19 11.84 25.88
CA GLY A 246 -0.42 13.04 26.49
C GLY A 246 -0.03 14.39 25.86
N ARG A 247 0.73 14.40 24.76
CA ARG A 247 1.01 15.60 23.95
C ARG A 247 0.09 15.67 22.75
N VAL A 248 -0.19 16.88 22.27
CA VAL A 248 -0.98 17.07 21.05
C VAL A 248 -0.30 16.41 19.85
N MET A 249 -1.07 15.66 19.06
CA MET A 249 -0.65 15.08 17.79
C MET A 249 -1.41 15.73 16.64
N SER A 250 -0.96 16.93 16.24
CA SER A 250 -1.52 17.64 15.08
C SER A 250 -1.13 16.96 13.76
N THR A 251 -1.81 17.29 12.67
CA THR A 251 -1.47 16.74 11.35
C THR A 251 -0.12 17.24 10.87
N ALA A 252 0.25 18.49 11.19
CA ALA A 252 1.59 18.99 10.88
C ALA A 252 2.66 18.22 11.64
N LYS A 253 2.42 17.92 12.92
CA LYS A 253 3.37 17.13 13.73
C LYS A 253 3.54 15.72 13.17
N ALA A 254 2.43 15.07 12.83
CA ALA A 254 2.41 13.72 12.29
C ALA A 254 3.04 13.59 10.88
N PHE A 255 2.95 14.62 10.04
CA PHE A 255 3.29 14.51 8.61
C PHE A 255 4.45 15.40 8.15
N LEU A 256 4.68 16.56 8.76
CA LEU A 256 5.65 17.56 8.27
C LEU A 256 6.97 17.61 9.05
N THR A 257 7.04 16.97 10.22
CA THR A 257 8.27 16.92 11.04
C THR A 257 9.31 15.94 10.49
N LYS A 258 8.88 15.02 9.62
CA LYS A 258 9.77 14.10 8.92
C LYS A 258 10.47 14.82 7.78
N LYS A 259 11.81 14.85 7.80
CA LYS A 259 12.61 15.46 6.73
C LYS A 259 12.40 14.71 5.41
N GLN A 260 11.84 15.40 4.42
CA GLN A 260 11.69 14.94 3.03
C GLN A 260 12.40 15.96 2.11
N PRO A 261 13.47 15.58 1.41
CA PRO A 261 14.29 16.53 0.65
C PRO A 261 13.56 17.15 -0.55
N ASN A 262 12.47 16.53 -0.99
CA ASN A 262 11.66 16.93 -2.12
C ASN A 262 10.34 17.64 -1.73
N LEU A 263 10.17 17.96 -0.44
CA LEU A 263 9.08 18.77 0.09
C LEU A 263 9.63 20.11 0.58
N HIS A 264 9.27 21.20 -0.10
CA HIS A 264 9.61 22.55 0.34
C HIS A 264 8.39 23.22 0.95
N VAL A 265 8.56 23.86 2.11
CA VAL A 265 7.47 24.52 2.86
C VAL A 265 7.79 26.00 2.95
N ILE A 266 6.90 26.85 2.43
CA ILE A 266 6.95 28.31 2.61
C ILE A 266 5.91 28.68 3.65
N LYS A 267 6.34 29.36 4.71
CA LYS A 267 5.48 29.84 5.80
C LYS A 267 5.18 31.32 5.60
N HIS A 268 4.24 31.88 6.36
CA HIS A 268 3.86 33.30 6.29
C HIS A 268 3.51 33.79 4.88
N ALA A 269 2.92 32.89 4.05
CA ALA A 269 2.65 33.12 2.64
C ALA A 269 1.17 32.92 2.29
N VAL A 270 0.51 33.99 1.85
CA VAL A 270 -0.91 33.98 1.50
C VAL A 270 -1.08 33.85 -0.01
N ALA A 271 -1.74 32.78 -0.46
CA ALA A 271 -2.09 32.62 -1.87
C ALA A 271 -3.15 33.64 -2.29
N ARG A 272 -2.90 34.35 -3.38
CA ARG A 272 -3.76 35.42 -3.90
C ARG A 272 -4.63 34.95 -5.05
N ARG A 273 -4.02 34.26 -6.01
CA ARG A 273 -4.67 33.89 -7.27
C ARG A 273 -3.99 32.72 -7.96
N ILE A 274 -4.80 31.86 -8.58
CA ILE A 274 -4.37 30.76 -9.45
C ILE A 274 -4.35 31.27 -10.91
N GLY A 275 -3.26 30.99 -11.61
CA GLY A 275 -3.11 31.26 -13.04
C GLY A 275 -3.46 30.03 -13.88
N PHE A 276 -4.04 30.27 -15.06
CA PHE A 276 -4.53 29.23 -15.97
C PHE A 276 -3.99 29.40 -17.39
N ASP A 277 -3.75 28.27 -18.05
CA ASP A 277 -3.42 28.25 -19.48
C ASP A 277 -4.65 28.49 -20.36
N ARG A 278 -4.44 28.52 -21.69
CA ARG A 278 -5.51 28.72 -22.68
C ARG A 278 -6.57 27.60 -22.69
N ASN A 279 -6.27 26.44 -22.11
CA ASN A 279 -7.13 25.26 -22.04
C ASN A 279 -7.74 25.08 -20.64
N SER A 280 -7.74 26.13 -19.80
CA SER A 280 -8.22 26.10 -18.43
C SER A 280 -7.52 25.04 -17.55
N LYS A 281 -6.24 24.75 -17.81
CA LYS A 281 -5.37 24.00 -16.88
C LYS A 281 -4.75 24.98 -15.90
N ALA A 282 -4.86 24.70 -14.60
CA ALA A 282 -4.15 25.47 -13.58
C ALA A 282 -2.63 25.25 -13.73
N GLU A 283 -1.86 26.33 -13.87
CA GLU A 283 -0.43 26.27 -14.19
C GLU A 283 0.47 27.05 -13.23
N SER A 284 -0.09 28.00 -12.47
CA SER A 284 0.69 28.79 -11.53
C SER A 284 -0.12 29.30 -10.34
N VAL A 285 0.59 29.69 -9.28
CA VAL A 285 0.02 30.35 -8.10
C VAL A 285 0.81 31.64 -7.86
N SER A 286 0.09 32.75 -7.68
CA SER A 286 0.66 33.98 -7.12
C SER A 286 0.33 34.09 -5.64
N PHE A 287 1.31 34.47 -4.82
CA PHE A 287 1.19 34.56 -3.37
C PHE A 287 2.05 35.69 -2.82
N VAL A 288 1.77 36.11 -1.58
CA VAL A 288 2.50 37.16 -0.87
C VAL A 288 3.17 36.57 0.36
N TYR A 289 4.50 36.62 0.41
CA TYR A 289 5.33 36.15 1.53
C TYR A 289 5.67 37.32 2.47
N GLU A 290 5.62 37.08 3.78
CA GLU A 290 5.89 38.09 4.83
C GLU A 290 5.06 39.38 4.66
N GLY A 291 3.85 39.24 4.11
CA GLY A 291 2.91 40.34 3.85
C GLY A 291 3.36 41.39 2.84
N THR A 292 4.54 41.25 2.22
CA THR A 292 5.17 42.31 1.42
C THR A 292 5.76 41.83 0.10
N TYR A 293 6.26 40.60 0.03
CA TYR A 293 6.95 40.10 -1.16
C TYR A 293 5.99 39.32 -2.06
N GLU A 294 5.68 39.88 -3.23
CA GLU A 294 4.88 39.20 -4.25
C GLU A 294 5.73 38.17 -5.00
N MET A 295 5.24 36.93 -5.05
CA MET A 295 5.93 35.81 -5.66
C MET A 295 4.96 35.00 -6.54
N GLN A 296 5.52 34.27 -7.50
CA GLN A 296 4.77 33.36 -8.37
C GLN A 296 5.56 32.06 -8.57
N VAL A 297 4.84 30.96 -8.66
CA VAL A 297 5.41 29.62 -8.90
C VAL A 297 4.53 28.81 -9.84
N ARG A 298 5.14 27.92 -10.62
CA ARG A 298 4.45 27.05 -11.60
C ARG A 298 4.34 25.60 -11.13
N ALA A 299 3.25 24.93 -11.52
CA ALA A 299 3.03 23.50 -11.31
C ALA A 299 3.03 22.73 -12.65
N ARG A 300 3.83 21.66 -12.74
CA ARG A 300 3.84 20.74 -13.90
C ARG A 300 2.58 19.90 -13.95
N LYS A 301 2.19 19.30 -12.82
CA LYS A 301 1.08 18.34 -12.75
C LYS A 301 -0.18 19.02 -12.25
N GLU A 302 -0.24 19.35 -10.95
CA GLU A 302 -1.47 19.85 -10.33
C GLU A 302 -1.23 20.89 -9.22
N ILE A 303 -2.21 21.77 -9.04
CA ILE A 303 -2.36 22.66 -7.89
C ILE A 303 -3.49 22.11 -7.00
N ILE A 304 -3.25 22.02 -5.70
CA ILE A 304 -4.17 21.38 -4.75
C ILE A 304 -4.51 22.36 -3.63
N LEU A 305 -5.80 22.67 -3.48
CA LEU A 305 -6.31 23.61 -2.48
C LEU A 305 -6.70 22.90 -1.18
N SER A 306 -6.12 23.37 -0.08
CA SER A 306 -6.39 22.95 1.29
C SER A 306 -6.35 24.14 2.27
N THR A 307 -6.79 25.33 1.85
CA THR A 307 -6.73 26.55 2.66
C THR A 307 -7.87 26.63 3.69
N GLY A 308 -8.78 25.66 3.72
CA GLY A 308 -9.95 25.62 4.61
C GLY A 308 -11.20 26.12 3.92
N ALA A 309 -12.39 25.75 4.42
CA ALA A 309 -13.64 25.91 3.68
C ALA A 309 -13.95 27.37 3.26
N ILE A 310 -13.54 28.34 4.07
CA ILE A 310 -13.74 29.77 3.80
C ILE A 310 -12.72 30.27 2.78
N GLU A 311 -11.41 30.13 3.07
CA GLU A 311 -10.34 30.61 2.19
C GLU A 311 -10.29 29.90 0.84
N THR A 312 -10.61 28.61 0.77
CA THR A 312 -10.69 27.88 -0.50
C THR A 312 -11.74 28.52 -1.41
N SER A 313 -12.89 28.91 -0.84
CA SER A 313 -13.95 29.58 -1.62
C SER A 313 -13.53 30.97 -2.08
N LYS A 314 -12.88 31.72 -1.18
CA LYS A 314 -12.33 33.04 -1.47
C LYS A 314 -11.30 32.97 -2.61
N LEU A 315 -10.31 32.08 -2.50
CA LEU A 315 -9.25 31.91 -3.49
C LEU A 315 -9.77 31.45 -4.86
N LEU A 316 -10.73 30.51 -4.90
CA LEU A 316 -11.38 30.11 -6.15
C LEU A 316 -12.09 31.28 -6.82
N MET A 317 -12.88 32.05 -6.05
CA MET A 317 -13.59 33.22 -6.59
C MET A 317 -12.62 34.30 -7.07
N LEU A 318 -11.58 34.63 -6.31
CA LEU A 318 -10.52 35.57 -6.73
C LEU A 318 -9.78 35.10 -8.00
N SER A 319 -9.77 33.79 -8.23
CA SER A 319 -9.18 33.17 -9.42
C SER A 319 -10.14 33.08 -10.62
N GLY A 320 -11.37 33.61 -10.50
CA GLY A 320 -12.38 33.60 -11.58
C GLY A 320 -13.25 32.34 -11.63
N ILE A 321 -13.23 31.51 -10.60
CA ILE A 321 -14.05 30.29 -10.48
C ILE A 321 -15.10 30.53 -9.39
N GLY A 322 -16.36 30.68 -9.77
CA GLY A 322 -17.43 30.99 -8.84
C GLY A 322 -18.68 31.51 -9.53
N PRO A 323 -19.70 31.95 -8.77
CA PRO A 323 -20.97 32.34 -9.36
C PRO A 323 -20.79 33.54 -10.29
N GLU A 324 -21.10 33.39 -11.58
CA GLU A 324 -20.81 34.38 -12.63
C GLU A 324 -21.30 35.78 -12.27
N ARG A 325 -22.55 35.90 -11.79
CA ARG A 325 -23.13 37.19 -11.38
C ARG A 325 -22.34 37.87 -10.27
N HIS A 326 -21.79 37.10 -9.33
CA HIS A 326 -21.00 37.62 -8.21
C HIS A 326 -19.63 38.10 -8.66
N LEU A 327 -18.95 37.28 -9.47
CA LEU A 327 -17.64 37.61 -10.01
C LEU A 327 -17.71 38.88 -10.88
N ASN A 328 -18.73 38.99 -11.73
CA ASN A 328 -18.98 40.20 -12.52
C ASN A 328 -19.23 41.44 -11.64
N ALA A 329 -19.98 41.30 -10.54
CA ALA A 329 -20.21 42.39 -9.60
C ALA A 329 -18.91 42.86 -8.90
N MET A 330 -17.97 41.94 -8.68
CA MET A 330 -16.63 42.22 -8.12
C MET A 330 -15.59 42.59 -9.19
N ARG A 331 -15.98 42.68 -10.47
CA ARG A 331 -15.08 42.94 -11.63
C ARG A 331 -13.97 41.90 -11.81
N ILE A 332 -14.21 40.67 -11.38
CA ILE A 332 -13.28 39.55 -11.56
C ILE A 332 -13.65 38.81 -12.86
N PRO A 333 -12.70 38.60 -13.79
CA PRO A 333 -12.95 37.82 -15.01
C PRO A 333 -13.41 36.39 -14.70
N VAL A 334 -14.51 35.97 -15.32
CA VAL A 334 -15.10 34.65 -15.12
C VAL A 334 -14.39 33.62 -15.99
N LEU A 335 -13.70 32.68 -15.34
CA LEU A 335 -13.16 31.48 -15.98
C LEU A 335 -14.21 30.37 -16.03
N ARG A 336 -14.90 30.14 -14.91
CA ARG A 336 -15.94 29.12 -14.78
C ARG A 336 -17.05 29.58 -13.84
N ASP A 337 -18.29 29.50 -14.33
CA ASP A 337 -19.49 29.64 -13.51
C ASP A 337 -19.72 28.34 -12.73
N LEU A 338 -19.38 28.37 -11.45
CA LEU A 338 -19.57 27.26 -10.51
C LEU A 338 -20.18 27.80 -9.21
N PRO A 339 -20.94 26.99 -8.46
CA PRO A 339 -21.61 27.42 -7.23
C PRO A 339 -20.65 27.56 -6.03
N VAL A 340 -19.40 27.99 -6.24
CA VAL A 340 -18.39 28.18 -5.19
C VAL A 340 -18.93 29.09 -4.09
N GLY A 341 -18.67 28.69 -2.85
CA GLY A 341 -19.13 29.40 -1.66
C GLY A 341 -20.61 29.18 -1.33
N ASN A 342 -21.43 28.60 -2.22
CA ASN A 342 -22.81 28.23 -1.88
C ASN A 342 -22.84 26.92 -1.09
N ASN A 343 -24.00 26.59 -0.50
CA ASN A 343 -24.21 25.36 0.28
C ASN A 343 -23.30 25.25 1.52
N LEU A 344 -22.86 26.39 2.06
CA LEU A 344 -22.14 26.41 3.34
C LEU A 344 -22.98 25.68 4.39
N GLN A 345 -22.40 24.64 4.99
CA GLN A 345 -22.96 23.89 6.09
C GLN A 345 -22.13 24.16 7.32
N ALA A 346 -22.78 24.62 8.39
CA ALA A 346 -22.14 24.85 9.67
C ALA A 346 -23.07 24.42 10.81
N ARG A 347 -22.50 23.93 11.91
CA ARG A 347 -23.28 23.51 13.08
C ARG A 347 -23.41 24.66 14.08
N PRO A 348 -24.66 25.11 14.38
CA PRO A 348 -24.88 25.93 15.56
C PRO A 348 -24.71 25.08 16.82
N ARG A 349 -24.41 25.72 17.94
CA ARG A 349 -24.58 25.18 19.29
C ARG A 349 -25.46 26.11 20.10
N VAL A 350 -26.26 25.59 21.01
CA VAL A 350 -26.95 26.40 22.02
C VAL A 350 -26.36 26.07 23.39
N ASP A 351 -25.80 27.09 24.04
CA ASP A 351 -25.11 26.93 25.33
C ASP A 351 -26.13 26.99 26.47
N LEU A 352 -26.26 25.90 27.25
CA LEU A 352 -26.95 25.90 28.55
C LEU A 352 -25.90 25.99 29.66
N TYR A 353 -26.22 26.70 30.75
CA TYR A 353 -25.33 26.83 31.91
C TYR A 353 -25.87 26.01 33.07
N LEU A 354 -25.18 24.92 33.39
CA LEU A 354 -25.50 24.02 34.49
C LEU A 354 -24.65 24.38 35.71
N ARG A 355 -25.30 24.69 36.83
CA ARG A 355 -24.66 24.95 38.12
C ARG A 355 -24.75 23.72 39.01
N LEU A 356 -23.66 23.39 39.70
CA LEU A 356 -23.58 22.34 40.71
C LEU A 356 -23.08 22.92 42.04
N LYS A 357 -23.79 22.68 43.15
CA LYS A 357 -23.39 23.18 44.49
C LYS A 357 -22.71 22.07 45.28
N TYR A 358 -21.39 22.01 45.22
CA TYR A 358 -20.62 20.94 45.87
C TYR A 358 -20.35 21.28 47.35
N ARG A 359 -21.00 20.60 48.31
CA ARG A 359 -20.88 20.90 49.77
C ARG A 359 -19.85 20.07 50.57
N LYS A 360 -19.02 19.23 49.95
CA LYS A 360 -17.96 18.49 50.67
C LYS A 360 -16.59 18.68 50.04
N ARG A 361 -15.64 19.15 50.86
CA ARG A 361 -14.18 19.10 50.64
C ARG A 361 -13.77 17.73 50.08
N LEU A 362 -13.52 17.67 48.78
CA LEU A 362 -12.36 16.95 48.25
C LEU A 362 -11.33 18.04 48.03
N ASP A 363 -10.31 18.09 48.88
CA ASP A 363 -9.14 18.96 48.77
C ASP A 363 -8.43 18.67 47.44
N LEU A 364 -8.91 19.31 46.37
CA LEU A 364 -8.16 19.52 45.14
C LEU A 364 -8.06 21.04 44.95
N ASP A 365 -7.58 21.74 45.97
CA ASP A 365 -6.63 22.83 45.71
C ASP A 365 -5.39 22.13 45.13
N VAL A 366 -5.47 21.71 43.87
CA VAL A 366 -4.24 21.40 43.13
C VAL A 366 -3.56 22.74 43.06
N GLN A 367 -2.52 22.95 43.87
CA GLN A 367 -1.72 24.15 43.76
C GLN A 367 -1.30 24.25 42.30
N LEU A 368 -1.39 25.43 41.68
CA LEU A 368 -1.05 25.63 40.28
C LEU A 368 0.30 24.97 39.92
N LEU A 369 1.23 24.95 40.89
CA LEU A 369 2.51 24.26 40.81
C LEU A 369 2.40 22.74 40.60
N ASP A 370 1.51 22.05 41.33
CA ASP A 370 1.27 20.62 41.21
C ASP A 370 0.59 20.27 39.87
N ALA A 371 -0.36 21.10 39.42
CA ALA A 371 -1.00 20.92 38.12
C ALA A 371 0.00 21.08 36.96
N VAL A 372 0.85 22.11 37.05
CA VAL A 372 1.94 22.35 36.10
C VAL A 372 2.96 21.21 36.14
N TYR A 373 3.38 20.77 37.33
CA TYR A 373 4.32 19.66 37.52
C TYR A 373 3.76 18.36 36.93
N SER A 374 2.50 18.02 37.23
CA SER A 374 1.83 16.82 36.71
C SER A 374 1.81 16.82 35.17
N GLN A 375 1.50 17.95 34.54
CA GLN A 375 1.51 18.04 33.08
C GLN A 375 2.93 18.00 32.49
N TRP A 376 3.86 18.76 33.06
CA TRP A 376 5.20 18.93 32.50
C TRP A 376 6.07 17.67 32.69
N VAL A 377 5.85 16.93 33.78
CA VAL A 377 6.63 15.73 34.13
C VAL A 377 5.88 14.45 33.81
N HIS A 378 4.61 14.34 34.21
CA HIS A 378 3.83 13.10 34.10
C HIS A 378 2.84 13.09 32.93
N ARG A 379 2.68 14.22 32.22
CA ARG A 379 1.80 14.38 31.05
C ARG A 379 0.34 13.97 31.32
N ASN A 380 -0.11 14.25 32.53
CA ASN A 380 -1.45 13.94 33.02
C ASN A 380 -1.96 15.04 33.97
N GLY A 381 -3.22 14.93 34.39
CA GLY A 381 -3.84 15.86 35.34
C GLY A 381 -4.75 16.88 34.66
N GLU A 382 -4.89 18.08 35.25
CA GLU A 382 -5.89 19.06 34.79
C GLU A 382 -5.59 19.63 33.39
N PHE A 383 -4.33 19.67 32.96
CA PHE A 383 -3.95 20.14 31.62
C PHE A 383 -3.88 19.02 30.56
N GLY A 384 -4.10 17.76 30.96
CA GLY A 384 -3.98 16.56 30.11
C GLY A 384 -5.20 16.29 29.21
N ALA A 385 -6.21 17.15 29.24
CA ALA A 385 -7.37 17.11 28.38
C ALA A 385 -7.74 18.54 27.96
N PRO A 386 -8.27 18.75 26.74
CA PRO A 386 -9.05 19.95 26.49
C PRO A 386 -10.24 19.94 27.45
N ALA A 387 -10.86 21.09 27.71
CA ALA A 387 -12.08 21.18 28.53
C ALA A 387 -13.25 20.27 28.05
N LEU A 388 -13.06 19.53 26.95
CA LEU A 388 -13.94 18.55 26.29
C LEU A 388 -13.30 17.15 26.29
N ASP A 389 -13.87 16.18 27.03
CA ASP A 389 -13.41 14.78 27.05
C ASP A 389 -14.56 13.76 27.13
N MET A 390 -15.79 14.24 26.92
CA MET A 390 -17.01 13.44 26.87
C MET A 390 -17.97 14.04 25.85
N ALA A 391 -18.74 13.16 25.19
CA ALA A 391 -19.84 13.55 24.33
C ALA A 391 -21.10 12.74 24.63
N GLY A 392 -22.26 13.36 24.41
CA GLY A 392 -23.57 12.72 24.48
C GLY A 392 -24.23 12.69 23.10
N HIS A 393 -24.59 11.52 22.59
CA HIS A 393 -25.28 11.33 21.32
C HIS A 393 -26.71 10.88 21.55
N VAL A 394 -27.68 11.69 21.15
CA VAL A 394 -29.10 11.41 21.39
C VAL A 394 -29.91 11.45 20.09
N ASP A 395 -30.85 10.52 20.00
CA ASP A 395 -31.89 10.49 18.98
C ASP A 395 -33.16 11.19 19.52
N THR A 396 -33.44 12.38 19.01
CA THR A 396 -34.66 13.14 19.31
C THR A 396 -35.77 12.92 18.27
N ASP A 397 -35.43 12.34 17.12
CA ASP A 397 -36.36 12.05 16.01
C ASP A 397 -37.05 10.68 16.15
N GLY A 398 -36.61 9.81 17.06
CA GLY A 398 -37.23 8.51 17.35
C GLY A 398 -36.97 7.45 16.27
N ASN A 399 -35.87 7.57 15.53
CA ASN A 399 -35.48 6.65 14.47
C ASN A 399 -34.72 5.41 14.98
N GLY A 400 -34.39 5.37 16.27
CA GLY A 400 -33.90 4.24 17.05
C GLY A 400 -32.42 3.86 16.86
N TYR A 401 -31.66 4.54 16.00
CA TYR A 401 -30.33 4.03 15.61
C TYR A 401 -29.25 5.10 15.38
N TYR A 402 -29.60 6.36 15.16
CA TYR A 402 -28.63 7.39 14.75
C TYR A 402 -28.85 8.70 15.50
N PRO A 403 -27.78 9.38 15.92
CA PRO A 403 -27.89 10.62 16.65
C PRO A 403 -28.29 11.78 15.73
N ASP A 404 -29.11 12.69 16.24
CA ASP A 404 -29.41 13.98 15.60
C ASP A 404 -28.98 15.18 16.47
N VAL A 405 -28.74 14.96 17.76
CA VAL A 405 -28.16 15.94 18.69
C VAL A 405 -26.91 15.37 19.35
N GLU A 406 -25.88 16.20 19.44
CA GLU A 406 -24.65 15.97 20.18
C GLU A 406 -24.54 16.98 21.32
N TYR A 407 -24.21 16.50 22.52
CA TYR A 407 -23.90 17.32 23.69
C TYR A 407 -22.40 17.31 23.92
N TYR A 408 -21.83 18.49 24.08
CA TYR A 408 -20.50 18.67 24.64
C TYR A 408 -20.59 19.33 26.01
N PHE A 409 -19.64 19.00 26.88
CA PHE A 409 -19.59 19.47 28.26
C PHE A 409 -18.28 20.20 28.49
N ILE A 410 -18.35 21.51 28.79
CA ILE A 410 -17.19 22.35 29.05
C ILE A 410 -17.25 22.81 30.50
N ARG A 411 -16.28 22.39 31.32
CA ARG A 411 -16.07 22.96 32.66
C ARG A 411 -15.61 24.41 32.53
N ILE A 412 -16.32 25.33 33.18
CA ILE A 412 -16.00 26.76 33.12
C ILE A 412 -15.26 27.16 34.39
N ASP A 413 -13.94 27.26 34.31
CA ASP A 413 -13.10 27.68 35.44
C ASP A 413 -13.12 29.22 35.63
N ASN A 414 -13.38 29.98 34.56
CA ASN A 414 -13.55 31.43 34.60
C ASN A 414 -14.80 31.87 33.83
N VAL A 415 -15.91 32.05 34.56
CA VAL A 415 -17.22 32.40 34.00
C VAL A 415 -17.22 33.78 33.33
N THR A 416 -16.44 34.72 33.86
CA THR A 416 -16.30 36.05 33.26
C THR A 416 -15.67 35.95 31.87
N PHE A 417 -14.54 35.24 31.76
CA PHE A 417 -13.88 35.05 30.47
C PHE A 417 -14.80 34.34 29.46
N TYR A 418 -15.47 33.26 29.85
CA TYR A 418 -16.33 32.49 28.96
C TYR A 418 -17.57 33.27 28.46
N THR A 419 -18.12 34.17 29.28
CA THR A 419 -19.32 34.95 28.93
C THR A 419 -19.03 36.29 28.25
N ASN A 420 -17.76 36.68 28.08
CA ASN A 420 -17.37 37.92 27.41
C ASN A 420 -17.85 38.03 25.96
N LYS A 421 -18.13 36.91 25.29
CA LYS A 421 -18.73 36.87 23.94
C LYS A 421 -20.19 37.32 23.90
N LEU A 422 -20.87 37.33 25.04
CA LEU A 422 -22.29 37.67 25.17
C LEU A 422 -22.49 39.18 25.37
N LYS A 423 -23.69 39.66 25.04
CA LYS A 423 -24.12 41.02 25.38
C LYS A 423 -24.01 41.23 26.91
N PRO A 424 -23.57 42.41 27.39
CA PRO A 424 -23.29 42.64 28.81
C PRO A 424 -24.44 42.29 29.76
N GLN A 425 -25.69 42.54 29.35
CA GLN A 425 -26.87 42.23 30.16
C GLN A 425 -27.04 40.72 30.41
N ILE A 426 -26.78 39.90 29.39
CA ILE A 426 -26.87 38.44 29.45
C ILE A 426 -25.73 37.88 30.30
N SER A 427 -24.48 38.34 30.07
CA SER A 427 -23.33 37.94 30.89
C SER A 427 -23.53 38.29 32.36
N GLN A 428 -24.04 39.49 32.68
CA GLN A 428 -24.33 39.89 34.06
C GLN A 428 -25.44 39.04 34.70
N SER A 429 -26.44 38.60 33.94
CA SER A 429 -27.48 37.69 34.45
C SER A 429 -26.90 36.35 34.90
N ILE A 430 -25.94 35.81 34.14
CA ILE A 430 -25.21 34.60 34.52
C ILE A 430 -24.37 34.86 35.76
N LEU A 431 -23.53 35.90 35.76
CA LEU A 431 -22.57 36.18 36.83
C LEU A 431 -23.23 36.42 38.19
N LYS A 432 -24.43 37.01 38.23
CA LYS A 432 -25.18 37.22 39.49
C LYS A 432 -25.71 35.94 40.14
N GLN A 433 -25.78 34.84 39.41
CA GLN A 433 -26.33 33.56 39.87
C GLN A 433 -25.26 32.55 40.28
N VAL A 434 -23.98 32.89 40.11
CA VAL A 434 -22.84 32.00 40.35
C VAL A 434 -22.05 32.47 41.58
N ASP A 435 -21.85 31.57 42.54
CA ASP A 435 -20.92 31.76 43.65
C ASP A 435 -19.51 31.22 43.27
N PRO A 436 -18.41 31.79 43.79
CA PRO A 436 -17.07 31.25 43.55
C PRO A 436 -16.87 29.76 43.93
N SER A 437 -17.69 29.23 44.83
CA SER A 437 -17.68 27.82 45.23
C SER A 437 -18.49 26.90 44.30
N ASP A 438 -19.31 27.46 43.42
CA ASP A 438 -20.09 26.68 42.46
C ASP A 438 -19.19 26.09 41.37
N ARG A 439 -19.61 24.96 40.81
CA ARG A 439 -19.04 24.42 39.57
C ARG A 439 -20.01 24.68 38.43
N ILE A 440 -19.55 25.36 37.39
CA ILE A 440 -20.35 25.70 36.22
C ILE A 440 -19.89 24.86 35.03
N ILE A 441 -20.85 24.20 34.38
CA ILE A 441 -20.64 23.43 33.15
C ILE A 441 -21.47 24.06 32.04
N ALA A 442 -20.83 24.47 30.95
CA ALA A 442 -21.52 24.76 29.71
C ALA A 442 -21.88 23.45 29.00
N VAL A 443 -23.16 23.28 28.69
CA VAL A 443 -23.70 22.15 27.93
C VAL A 443 -24.07 22.64 26.55
N LEU A 444 -23.32 22.21 25.55
CA LEU A 444 -23.41 22.70 24.18
C LEU A 444 -24.35 21.77 23.40
N VAL A 445 -25.61 22.18 23.23
CA VAL A 445 -26.61 21.41 22.49
C VAL A 445 -26.44 21.65 20.99
N THR A 446 -25.96 20.64 20.26
CA THR A 446 -25.52 20.78 18.87
C THR A 446 -26.31 19.86 17.93
N PRO A 447 -27.13 20.39 16.99
CA PRO A 447 -27.74 19.57 15.96
C PRO A 447 -26.68 19.09 14.95
N LEU A 448 -26.57 17.77 14.77
CA LEU A 448 -25.50 17.16 13.99
C LEU A 448 -25.64 17.37 12.47
N ARG A 449 -26.88 17.40 11.97
CA ARG A 449 -27.20 17.42 10.53
C ARG A 449 -28.16 18.56 10.18
N PRO A 450 -27.72 19.83 10.33
CA PRO A 450 -28.57 20.99 10.08
C PRO A 450 -29.01 21.03 8.61
N LYS A 451 -30.27 21.43 8.37
CA LYS A 451 -30.87 21.65 7.06
C LYS A 451 -30.64 23.07 6.55
N SER A 452 -30.39 24.03 7.45
CA SER A 452 -30.01 25.39 7.09
C SER A 452 -28.79 25.40 6.18
N ARG A 453 -28.80 26.29 5.18
CA ARG A 453 -27.71 26.46 4.22
C ARG A 453 -27.35 27.93 4.12
N GLY A 454 -26.04 28.16 4.12
CA GLY A 454 -25.43 29.47 4.05
C GLY A 454 -24.65 29.71 2.77
N PHE A 455 -23.82 30.76 2.79
CA PHE A 455 -22.83 31.02 1.76
C PHE A 455 -21.57 31.71 2.29
N VAL A 456 -20.51 31.67 1.47
CA VAL A 456 -19.30 32.50 1.57
C VAL A 456 -19.22 33.35 0.30
N ARG A 457 -19.02 34.68 0.42
CA ARG A 457 -18.94 35.61 -0.72
C ARG A 457 -17.80 36.61 -0.55
N LEU A 458 -17.18 36.99 -1.65
CA LEU A 458 -16.23 38.10 -1.66
C LEU A 458 -16.94 39.42 -1.33
N GLN A 459 -16.28 40.26 -0.54
CA GLN A 459 -16.69 41.66 -0.32
C GLN A 459 -16.03 42.61 -1.34
N SER A 460 -14.83 42.27 -1.79
CA SER A 460 -14.04 42.99 -2.80
C SER A 460 -13.18 42.00 -3.62
N ASP A 461 -12.42 42.51 -4.60
CA ASP A 461 -11.39 41.76 -5.31
C ASP A 461 -10.01 41.81 -4.62
N ASP A 462 -9.90 42.44 -3.44
CA ASP A 462 -8.69 42.45 -2.63
C ASP A 462 -8.61 41.16 -1.77
N TYR A 463 -7.51 40.43 -1.91
CA TYR A 463 -7.29 39.20 -1.16
C TYR A 463 -7.13 39.43 0.36
N ARG A 464 -6.88 40.67 0.79
CA ARG A 464 -6.72 41.02 2.21
C ARG A 464 -8.06 41.18 2.92
N ASP A 465 -9.13 41.43 2.19
CA ASP A 465 -10.45 41.62 2.78
C ASP A 465 -11.06 40.27 3.15
N ASP A 466 -11.65 40.20 4.34
CA ASP A 466 -12.36 39.00 4.78
C ASP A 466 -13.62 38.77 3.95
N PRO A 467 -13.94 37.52 3.61
CA PRO A 467 -15.17 37.23 2.89
C PRO A 467 -16.37 37.38 3.82
N LEU A 468 -17.53 37.67 3.24
CA LEU A 468 -18.82 37.61 3.90
C LEU A 468 -19.17 36.13 4.17
N VAL A 469 -19.16 35.71 5.43
CA VAL A 469 -19.52 34.35 5.85
C VAL A 469 -20.92 34.37 6.45
N PHE A 470 -21.90 33.77 5.78
CA PHE A 470 -23.30 33.72 6.23
C PHE A 470 -23.73 32.27 6.47
N PRO A 471 -23.54 31.71 7.68
CA PRO A 471 -23.90 30.31 7.99
C PRO A 471 -25.39 30.02 7.98
N ASN A 472 -26.21 31.07 8.19
CA ASN A 472 -27.66 30.99 8.24
C ASN A 472 -28.22 30.07 9.34
N TYR A 473 -27.64 30.12 10.55
CA TYR A 473 -27.99 29.22 11.66
C TYR A 473 -29.49 29.27 12.02
N LEU A 474 -30.04 28.08 12.31
CA LEU A 474 -31.42 27.86 12.77
C LEU A 474 -32.53 28.47 11.89
N GLN A 475 -32.21 28.82 10.63
CA GLN A 475 -33.20 29.37 9.71
C GLN A 475 -34.24 28.32 9.31
N HIS A 476 -33.82 27.06 9.13
CA HIS A 476 -34.73 25.97 8.81
C HIS A 476 -35.50 25.54 10.07
N PRO A 477 -36.85 25.43 10.03
CA PRO A 477 -37.66 25.10 11.22
C PRO A 477 -37.27 23.79 11.91
N ASP A 478 -36.91 22.75 11.15
CA ASP A 478 -36.48 21.46 11.73
C ASP A 478 -35.19 21.57 12.55
N ASP A 479 -34.29 22.51 12.24
CA ASP A 479 -33.07 22.70 13.02
C ASP A 479 -33.41 23.25 14.40
N MET A 480 -34.32 24.23 14.45
CA MET A 480 -34.85 24.77 15.71
C MET A 480 -35.57 23.69 16.52
N LYS A 481 -36.44 22.89 15.90
CA LYS A 481 -37.16 21.79 16.58
C LYS A 481 -36.22 20.74 17.18
N ARG A 482 -35.12 20.42 16.48
CA ARG A 482 -34.11 19.48 17.01
C ARG A 482 -33.37 20.06 18.21
N VAL A 483 -32.99 21.33 18.14
CA VAL A 483 -32.37 22.02 19.28
C VAL A 483 -33.30 22.01 20.49
N VAL A 484 -34.58 22.38 20.32
CA VAL A 484 -35.55 22.41 21.42
C VAL A 484 -35.75 21.03 22.04
N ARG A 485 -35.92 19.98 21.22
CA ARG A 485 -36.01 18.60 21.74
C ARG A 485 -34.72 18.14 22.40
N GLY A 486 -33.56 18.56 21.89
CA GLY A 486 -32.27 18.33 22.52
C GLY A 486 -32.19 19.01 23.89
N ILE A 487 -32.65 20.25 24.04
CA ILE A 487 -32.71 20.92 25.34
C ILE A 487 -33.65 20.15 26.28
N GLN A 488 -34.83 19.74 25.82
CA GLN A 488 -35.78 18.97 26.63
C GLN A 488 -35.21 17.63 27.12
N LYS A 489 -34.50 16.90 26.25
CA LYS A 489 -33.80 15.67 26.61
C LYS A 489 -32.73 15.91 27.67
N PHE A 490 -32.06 17.07 27.64
CA PHE A 490 -31.11 17.44 28.69
C PHE A 490 -31.80 17.84 30.00
N VAL A 491 -32.96 18.49 29.95
CA VAL A 491 -33.79 18.77 31.14
C VAL A 491 -34.24 17.47 31.82
N GLU A 492 -34.44 16.37 31.07
CA GLU A 492 -34.67 15.05 31.68
C GLU A 492 -33.47 14.60 32.53
N LEU A 493 -32.23 14.88 32.11
CA LEU A 493 -31.00 14.56 32.87
C LEU A 493 -30.93 15.40 34.16
N GLU A 494 -31.27 16.69 34.12
CA GLU A 494 -31.33 17.56 35.31
C GLU A 494 -32.21 16.96 36.42
N ASN A 495 -33.28 16.22 36.07
CA ASN A 495 -34.23 15.65 37.03
C ASN A 495 -33.82 14.29 37.63
N THR A 496 -32.69 13.73 37.23
CA THR A 496 -32.17 12.46 37.77
C THR A 496 -31.78 12.59 39.24
N LYS A 497 -31.70 11.45 39.94
CA LYS A 497 -31.25 11.42 41.33
C LYS A 497 -29.83 11.97 41.47
N THR A 498 -28.91 11.56 40.59
CA THR A 498 -27.52 12.05 40.60
C THR A 498 -27.44 13.58 40.57
N PHE A 499 -28.24 14.25 39.73
CA PHE A 499 -28.24 15.72 39.66
C PHE A 499 -28.88 16.37 40.88
N ASN A 500 -29.99 15.82 41.38
CA ASN A 500 -30.65 16.30 42.59
C ASN A 500 -29.77 16.17 43.84
N ASP A 501 -28.98 15.09 43.96
CA ASP A 501 -28.05 14.85 45.08
C ASP A 501 -26.94 15.92 45.17
N LEU A 502 -26.76 16.73 44.12
CA LEU A 502 -25.71 17.75 43.98
C LEU A 502 -26.26 19.18 43.87
N ASP A 503 -27.55 19.37 44.13
CA ASP A 503 -28.29 20.62 43.88
C ASP A 503 -28.01 21.16 42.45
N GLY A 504 -27.99 20.25 41.46
CA GLY A 504 -27.70 20.59 40.07
C GLY A 504 -28.88 21.25 39.38
N GLU A 505 -28.65 22.42 38.77
CA GLU A 505 -29.72 23.24 38.18
C GLU A 505 -29.24 23.94 36.90
N ILE A 506 -30.07 23.95 35.86
CA ILE A 506 -29.88 24.78 34.67
C ILE A 506 -30.26 26.23 35.01
N LEU A 507 -29.29 27.14 34.93
CA LEU A 507 -29.47 28.55 35.24
C LEU A 507 -30.54 29.20 34.36
N ARG A 508 -31.46 29.95 34.99
CA ARG A 508 -32.43 30.78 34.28
C ARG A 508 -31.77 32.09 33.89
N ILE A 509 -31.47 32.24 32.61
CA ILE A 509 -30.88 33.48 32.08
C ILE A 509 -31.98 34.52 31.85
N ASP A 510 -31.74 35.75 32.29
CA ASP A 510 -32.67 36.87 32.09
C ASP A 510 -32.65 37.30 30.63
N LEU A 511 -33.69 36.90 29.90
CA LEU A 511 -33.94 37.24 28.51
C LEU A 511 -35.34 37.87 28.43
N PRO A 512 -35.46 39.21 28.56
CA PRO A 512 -36.76 39.90 28.63
C PRO A 512 -37.73 39.56 27.49
N GLU A 513 -37.19 39.33 26.28
CA GLU A 513 -37.97 38.98 25.09
C GLU A 513 -38.58 37.57 25.14
N CYS A 514 -38.05 36.72 26.02
CA CYS A 514 -38.49 35.35 26.24
C CYS A 514 -39.44 35.21 27.44
N ASP A 515 -39.49 36.19 28.36
CA ASP A 515 -40.34 36.16 29.57
C ASP A 515 -41.85 36.19 29.27
N ARG A 516 -42.25 36.55 28.05
CA ARG A 516 -43.64 36.44 27.59
C ARG A 516 -44.13 35.00 27.38
N TYR A 517 -43.22 34.03 27.37
CA TYR A 517 -43.54 32.60 27.25
C TYR A 517 -43.43 31.92 28.60
N GLU A 518 -44.23 30.88 28.82
CA GLU A 518 -44.12 30.05 30.01
C GLU A 518 -42.72 29.44 30.09
N TYR A 519 -42.06 29.60 31.25
CA TYR A 519 -40.70 29.11 31.48
C TYR A 519 -40.62 27.59 31.22
N ARG A 520 -39.57 27.16 30.50
CA ARG A 520 -39.34 25.78 30.03
C ARG A 520 -40.35 25.22 29.02
N SER A 521 -41.28 26.01 28.49
CA SER A 521 -42.10 25.63 27.33
C SER A 521 -41.29 25.57 26.02
N ASP A 522 -41.81 24.87 25.00
CA ASP A 522 -41.21 24.85 23.65
C ASP A 522 -40.95 26.26 23.11
N ARG A 523 -41.91 27.18 23.31
CA ARG A 523 -41.80 28.58 22.86
C ARG A 523 -40.73 29.35 23.62
N TYR A 524 -40.56 29.09 24.91
CA TYR A 524 -39.47 29.66 25.69
C TYR A 524 -38.12 29.16 25.16
N TRP A 525 -37.96 27.85 24.93
CA TRP A 525 -36.71 27.30 24.40
C TRP A 525 -36.39 27.71 22.97
N GLU A 526 -37.41 27.86 22.11
CA GLU A 526 -37.25 28.48 20.79
C GLU A 526 -36.70 29.91 20.91
N CYS A 527 -37.24 30.71 21.83
CA CYS A 527 -36.75 32.07 22.07
C CYS A 527 -35.32 32.07 22.63
N TYR A 528 -35.07 31.24 23.66
CA TYR A 528 -33.75 31.08 24.27
C TYR A 528 -32.67 30.72 23.24
N ALA A 529 -32.96 29.73 22.38
CA ALA A 529 -32.04 29.29 21.33
C ALA A 529 -31.65 30.43 20.39
N ARG A 530 -32.57 31.34 20.04
CA ARG A 530 -32.27 32.49 19.16
C ARG A 530 -31.20 33.42 19.74
N TYR A 531 -31.19 33.58 21.07
CA TYR A 531 -30.22 34.44 21.76
C TYR A 531 -28.92 33.69 22.07
N MET A 532 -29.02 32.46 22.54
CA MET A 532 -27.91 31.67 23.07
C MET A 532 -27.23 30.76 22.03
N THR A 533 -27.53 30.95 20.75
CA THR A 533 -26.83 30.25 19.65
C THR A 533 -25.44 30.82 19.44
N ASP A 534 -24.47 29.94 19.33
CA ASP A 534 -23.08 30.19 18.93
C ASP A 534 -22.63 29.11 17.93
N THR A 535 -21.35 29.06 17.59
CA THR A 535 -20.76 28.13 16.62
C THR A 535 -19.87 27.09 17.27
N ILE A 536 -19.86 25.85 16.76
CA ILE A 536 -18.82 24.86 17.09
C ILE A 536 -17.69 24.80 16.06
N TRP A 537 -17.58 25.82 15.21
CA TRP A 537 -16.50 26.02 14.23
C TRP A 537 -16.44 24.99 13.09
N ASN A 538 -17.39 24.05 13.01
CA ASN A 538 -17.47 23.04 11.96
C ASN A 538 -18.09 23.59 10.67
N VAL A 539 -17.29 24.26 9.85
CA VAL A 539 -17.67 24.88 8.57
C VAL A 539 -17.23 23.98 7.40
N ALA A 540 -18.14 23.66 6.48
CA ALA A 540 -17.87 22.76 5.37
C ALA A 540 -18.75 23.02 4.13
N ALA A 541 -18.54 22.22 3.08
CA ALA A 541 -19.43 22.08 1.92
C ALA A 541 -19.53 23.29 0.96
N THR A 542 -18.59 24.22 1.03
CA THR A 542 -18.52 25.43 0.21
C THR A 542 -17.95 25.20 -1.20
N ALA A 543 -17.28 24.07 -1.43
CA ALA A 543 -16.83 23.57 -2.73
C ALA A 543 -17.29 22.10 -2.91
N ARG A 544 -18.56 21.87 -2.62
CA ARG A 544 -19.22 20.55 -2.52
C ARG A 544 -18.82 19.57 -3.64
N MET A 545 -18.49 18.32 -3.29
CA MET A 545 -18.31 17.23 -4.26
C MET A 545 -19.64 16.71 -4.81
N GLY A 546 -19.66 16.39 -6.10
CA GLY A 546 -20.81 15.78 -6.77
C GLY A 546 -20.54 15.49 -8.26
N PRO A 547 -21.38 14.67 -8.91
CA PRO A 547 -21.25 14.39 -10.33
C PRO A 547 -21.49 15.67 -11.16
N SER A 548 -20.94 15.74 -12.38
CA SER A 548 -21.04 16.93 -13.25
C SER A 548 -22.48 17.37 -13.60
N ARG A 549 -23.45 16.46 -13.47
CA ARG A 549 -24.89 16.76 -13.62
C ARG A 549 -25.51 17.48 -12.43
N ASP A 550 -24.88 17.44 -11.25
CA ASP A 550 -25.30 18.16 -10.06
C ASP A 550 -24.83 19.61 -10.16
N ARG A 551 -25.75 20.52 -10.45
CA ARG A 551 -25.46 21.96 -10.58
C ARG A 551 -25.04 22.64 -9.27
N SER A 552 -25.14 21.94 -8.14
CA SER A 552 -24.65 22.41 -6.84
C SER A 552 -23.22 21.92 -6.52
N ALA A 553 -22.63 21.08 -7.37
CA ALA A 553 -21.28 20.57 -7.19
C ALA A 553 -20.23 21.53 -7.77
N VAL A 554 -19.10 21.64 -7.07
CA VAL A 554 -17.90 22.39 -7.51
C VAL A 554 -16.81 21.44 -7.94
N VAL A 555 -16.65 20.31 -7.25
CA VAL A 555 -15.67 19.28 -7.59
C VAL A 555 -16.33 17.94 -7.94
N ASN A 556 -15.65 17.12 -8.75
CA ASN A 556 -16.09 15.76 -9.06
C ASN A 556 -15.75 14.77 -7.92
N SER A 557 -16.08 13.48 -8.10
CA SER A 557 -15.78 12.44 -7.10
C SER A 557 -14.29 12.12 -6.97
N GLU A 558 -13.44 12.66 -7.84
CA GLU A 558 -11.99 12.60 -7.75
C GLU A 558 -11.41 13.93 -7.21
N LEU A 559 -12.28 14.84 -6.75
CA LEU A 559 -11.93 16.13 -6.14
C LEU A 559 -11.38 17.17 -7.11
N GLU A 560 -11.51 16.95 -8.43
CA GLU A 560 -11.14 17.94 -9.45
C GLU A 560 -12.23 18.98 -9.61
N VAL A 561 -11.84 20.24 -9.75
CA VAL A 561 -12.77 21.34 -10.03
C VAL A 561 -13.40 21.14 -11.40
N HIS A 562 -14.74 21.17 -11.47
CA HIS A 562 -15.47 20.90 -12.71
C HIS A 562 -15.05 21.87 -13.83
N GLY A 563 -14.62 21.32 -14.97
CA GLY A 563 -14.22 22.10 -16.14
C GLY A 563 -12.86 22.80 -16.03
N VAL A 564 -12.06 22.47 -15.02
CA VAL A 564 -10.69 22.98 -14.82
C VAL A 564 -9.75 21.80 -14.65
N ARG A 565 -8.67 21.76 -15.44
CA ARG A 565 -7.69 20.66 -15.38
C ARG A 565 -6.56 21.00 -14.40
N GLY A 566 -6.01 20.00 -13.73
CA GLY A 566 -4.87 20.17 -12.83
C GLY A 566 -5.17 21.02 -11.59
N LEU A 567 -6.44 21.14 -11.19
CA LEU A 567 -6.85 21.84 -9.97
C LEU A 567 -7.77 20.95 -9.13
N ARG A 568 -7.36 20.67 -7.90
CA ARG A 568 -8.16 19.92 -6.91
C ARG A 568 -8.43 20.72 -5.65
N VAL A 569 -9.47 20.33 -4.94
CA VAL A 569 -9.79 20.83 -3.60
C VAL A 569 -9.89 19.64 -2.65
N VAL A 570 -9.21 19.66 -1.51
CA VAL A 570 -9.08 18.46 -0.64
C VAL A 570 -9.39 18.72 0.83
N ASP A 571 -9.87 19.91 1.18
CA ASP A 571 -10.25 20.27 2.55
C ASP A 571 -11.76 20.11 2.83
N ALA A 572 -12.22 20.59 3.99
CA ALA A 572 -13.62 20.51 4.43
C ALA A 572 -14.64 21.11 3.44
N SER A 573 -14.23 21.98 2.52
CA SER A 573 -15.10 22.54 1.48
C SER A 573 -15.74 21.47 0.59
N VAL A 574 -15.09 20.33 0.36
CA VAL A 574 -15.62 19.29 -0.55
C VAL A 574 -16.67 18.39 0.07
N ILE A 575 -16.77 18.38 1.40
CA ILE A 575 -17.72 17.54 2.14
C ILE A 575 -19.14 17.80 1.59
N PRO A 576 -19.84 16.81 1.02
CA PRO A 576 -21.10 17.06 0.34
C PRO A 576 -22.23 17.27 1.36
N LYS A 577 -22.12 16.57 2.49
CA LYS A 577 -23.03 16.67 3.63
C LYS A 577 -22.25 16.39 4.91
N LEU A 578 -22.49 17.19 5.95
CA LEU A 578 -21.83 17.00 7.24
C LEU A 578 -22.07 15.57 7.78
N VAL A 579 -21.00 14.99 8.33
CA VAL A 579 -21.04 13.74 9.09
C VAL A 579 -21.71 13.98 10.45
N SER A 580 -22.03 12.92 11.20
CA SER A 580 -22.78 13.00 12.46
C SER A 580 -21.87 13.06 13.70
N THR A 581 -20.77 13.82 13.62
CA THR A 581 -19.82 14.16 14.71
C THR A 581 -18.78 15.17 14.20
N SER A 582 -17.68 15.45 14.91
CA SER A 582 -16.54 16.25 14.43
C SER A 582 -16.15 15.95 12.97
N ILE A 583 -15.92 17.00 12.18
CA ILE A 583 -15.53 16.85 10.77
C ILE A 583 -14.04 16.54 10.59
N ASN A 584 -13.22 16.72 11.64
CA ASN A 584 -11.77 16.65 11.53
C ASN A 584 -11.27 15.27 11.04
N PRO A 585 -11.73 14.13 11.59
CA PRO A 585 -11.36 12.82 11.04
C PRO A 585 -11.81 12.61 9.60
N ALA A 586 -12.98 13.14 9.22
CA ALA A 586 -13.46 13.05 7.84
C ALA A 586 -12.57 13.84 6.87
N VAL A 587 -12.05 15.02 7.28
CA VAL A 587 -11.11 15.81 6.49
C VAL A 587 -9.76 15.09 6.35
N MET A 588 -9.25 14.47 7.42
CA MET A 588 -8.04 13.65 7.34
C MET A 588 -8.19 12.48 6.35
N MET A 589 -9.33 11.79 6.41
CA MET A 589 -9.66 10.70 5.50
C MET A 589 -9.75 11.19 4.05
N VAL A 590 -10.42 12.34 3.80
CA VAL A 590 -10.50 12.95 2.47
C VAL A 590 -9.10 13.22 1.92
N ALA A 591 -8.20 13.77 2.75
CA ALA A 591 -6.83 14.09 2.34
C ALA A 591 -5.99 12.85 2.03
N GLU A 592 -6.07 11.82 2.88
CA GLU A 592 -5.38 10.54 2.66
C GLU A 592 -5.86 9.88 1.37
N LYS A 593 -7.18 9.89 1.15
CA LYS A 593 -7.77 9.36 -0.09
C LYS A 593 -7.41 10.20 -1.31
N ALA A 594 -7.36 11.52 -1.17
CA ALA A 594 -6.94 12.43 -2.23
C ALA A 594 -5.49 12.16 -2.65
N ALA A 595 -4.60 11.90 -1.69
CA ALA A 595 -3.23 11.51 -2.00
C ALA A 595 -3.17 10.24 -2.86
N ASP A 596 -3.95 9.22 -2.53
CA ASP A 596 -4.03 8.00 -3.36
C ASP A 596 -4.64 8.28 -4.73
N ILE A 597 -5.67 9.13 -4.84
CA ILE A 597 -6.26 9.56 -6.12
C ILE A 597 -5.19 10.20 -7.01
N VAL A 598 -4.42 11.14 -6.47
CA VAL A 598 -3.38 11.89 -7.20
C VAL A 598 -2.18 11.00 -7.54
N LYS A 599 -1.86 10.01 -6.70
CA LYS A 599 -0.78 9.04 -6.94
C LYS A 599 -1.15 7.95 -7.95
N ARG A 600 -2.41 7.81 -8.35
CA ARG A 600 -2.80 6.77 -9.33
C ARG A 600 -1.98 6.96 -10.60
N LEU A 601 -1.40 5.87 -11.06
CA LEU A 601 -0.79 5.86 -12.38
C LEU A 601 -1.87 6.13 -13.43
N ASP A 602 -1.46 6.73 -14.54
CA ASP A 602 -2.31 6.85 -15.71
C ASP A 602 -2.93 5.50 -16.08
N GLU A 603 -4.08 5.54 -16.73
CA GLU A 603 -4.72 4.34 -17.23
C GLU A 603 -3.96 3.75 -18.45
N TYR A 604 -3.70 2.44 -18.43
CA TYR A 604 -3.01 1.70 -19.50
C TYR A 604 -3.99 0.87 -20.32
N ASP A 605 -3.66 0.54 -21.56
CA ASP A 605 -4.41 -0.45 -22.33
C ASP A 605 -4.16 -1.85 -21.81
N PHE A 606 -2.88 -2.16 -21.57
CA PHE A 606 -2.43 -3.47 -21.12
C PHE A 606 -1.57 -3.34 -19.87
N VAL A 607 -1.85 -4.18 -18.88
CA VAL A 607 -1.00 -4.34 -17.69
C VAL A 607 -0.47 -5.77 -17.66
N VAL A 608 0.84 -5.93 -17.83
CA VAL A 608 1.55 -7.21 -17.76
C VAL A 608 2.16 -7.34 -16.37
N ILE A 609 1.85 -8.44 -15.67
CA ILE A 609 2.34 -8.72 -14.32
C ILE A 609 3.40 -9.82 -14.38
N GLY A 610 4.64 -9.46 -14.05
CA GLY A 610 5.81 -10.33 -14.12
C GLY A 610 6.53 -10.21 -15.45
N SER A 611 7.83 -9.92 -15.40
CA SER A 611 8.73 -9.77 -16.55
C SER A 611 9.52 -11.04 -16.85
N GLY A 612 9.05 -12.21 -16.41
CA GLY A 612 9.70 -13.50 -16.63
C GLY A 612 9.87 -13.90 -18.10
N SER A 613 10.21 -15.16 -18.35
CA SER A 613 10.48 -15.67 -19.70
C SER A 613 9.39 -15.33 -20.73
N ALA A 614 8.11 -15.44 -20.35
CA ALA A 614 6.99 -15.07 -21.22
C ALA A 614 6.60 -13.59 -21.11
N GLY A 615 6.58 -13.01 -19.90
CA GLY A 615 6.09 -11.65 -19.67
C GLY A 615 6.93 -10.57 -20.36
N SER A 616 8.26 -10.75 -20.40
CA SER A 616 9.15 -9.87 -21.17
C SER A 616 8.82 -9.87 -22.66
N VAL A 617 8.49 -11.06 -23.22
CA VAL A 617 8.11 -11.22 -24.62
C VAL A 617 6.79 -10.50 -24.88
N VAL A 618 5.76 -10.77 -24.06
CA VAL A 618 4.43 -10.16 -24.23
C VAL A 618 4.50 -8.64 -24.15
N ALA A 619 5.16 -8.08 -23.12
CA ALA A 619 5.28 -6.64 -22.96
C ALA A 619 6.02 -5.99 -24.15
N GLY A 620 7.15 -6.55 -24.57
CA GLY A 620 7.91 -6.04 -25.72
C GLY A 620 7.12 -6.11 -27.03
N ARG A 621 6.40 -7.21 -27.28
CA ARG A 621 5.54 -7.37 -28.47
C ARG A 621 4.36 -6.40 -28.45
N LEU A 622 3.64 -6.25 -27.34
CA LEU A 622 2.52 -5.30 -27.27
C LEU A 622 2.99 -3.84 -27.47
N ALA A 623 4.19 -3.51 -27.02
CA ALA A 623 4.80 -2.20 -27.19
C ALA A 623 5.25 -1.89 -28.63
N GLU A 624 5.41 -2.90 -29.50
CA GLU A 624 5.73 -2.67 -30.92
C GLU A 624 4.64 -1.88 -31.66
N ASN A 625 3.39 -1.95 -31.20
CA ASN A 625 2.32 -1.08 -31.67
C ASN A 625 2.25 0.18 -30.79
N ILE A 626 2.57 1.33 -31.38
CA ILE A 626 2.67 2.61 -30.67
C ILE A 626 1.34 3.10 -30.08
N ASP A 627 0.21 2.64 -30.62
CA ASP A 627 -1.13 3.00 -30.15
C ASP A 627 -1.51 2.31 -28.84
N ASN A 628 -0.75 1.30 -28.42
CA ASN A 628 -0.96 0.62 -27.14
C ASN A 628 -0.17 1.32 -26.03
N LYS A 629 -0.82 1.71 -24.94
CA LYS A 629 -0.13 2.09 -23.69
C LYS A 629 0.04 0.86 -22.80
N VAL A 630 1.28 0.42 -22.58
CA VAL A 630 1.60 -0.83 -21.88
C VAL A 630 2.33 -0.54 -20.56
N LEU A 631 1.88 -1.17 -19.48
CA LEU A 631 2.60 -1.19 -18.21
C LEU A 631 3.09 -2.61 -17.90
N LEU A 632 4.36 -2.75 -17.56
CA LEU A 632 4.96 -3.96 -17.02
C LEU A 632 5.30 -3.77 -15.54
N ILE A 633 4.76 -4.64 -14.69
CA ILE A 633 5.00 -4.65 -13.23
C ILE A 633 5.90 -5.84 -12.90
N GLU A 634 7.07 -5.60 -12.30
CA GLU A 634 8.04 -6.62 -11.90
C GLU A 634 8.41 -6.49 -10.43
N ALA A 635 8.38 -7.61 -9.69
CA ALA A 635 8.68 -7.67 -8.27
C ALA A 635 10.17 -7.48 -7.96
N GLY A 636 11.05 -7.84 -8.90
CA GLY A 636 12.49 -7.71 -8.82
C GLY A 636 13.07 -6.41 -9.37
N GLY A 637 14.39 -6.27 -9.22
CA GLY A 637 15.18 -5.15 -9.72
C GLY A 637 15.86 -5.40 -11.07
N ASP A 638 16.89 -4.60 -11.36
CA ASP A 638 17.75 -4.78 -12.54
C ASP A 638 18.67 -6.00 -12.42
N THR A 639 19.23 -6.43 -13.55
CA THR A 639 20.26 -7.48 -13.58
C THR A 639 21.62 -6.99 -13.11
N TYR A 640 22.35 -7.85 -12.41
CA TYR A 640 23.73 -7.64 -11.99
C TYR A 640 24.72 -8.27 -13.00
N ILE A 641 26.02 -7.98 -12.84
CA ILE A 641 27.04 -8.47 -13.77
C ILE A 641 27.22 -9.99 -13.70
N GLU A 642 27.01 -10.56 -12.52
CA GLU A 642 27.03 -12.00 -12.23
C GLU A 642 25.98 -12.73 -13.05
N ASN A 643 24.82 -12.11 -13.32
CA ASN A 643 23.79 -12.69 -14.17
C ASN A 643 24.26 -12.81 -15.63
N GLU A 644 25.20 -11.98 -16.08
CA GLU A 644 25.65 -12.00 -17.46
C GLU A 644 26.68 -13.09 -17.76
N ILE A 645 27.44 -13.51 -16.75
CA ILE A 645 28.53 -14.47 -16.86
C ILE A 645 27.95 -15.87 -16.67
N PRO A 646 27.99 -16.76 -17.69
CA PRO A 646 27.39 -18.08 -17.60
C PRO A 646 27.79 -18.88 -16.36
N GLY A 647 29.09 -18.92 -16.03
CA GLY A 647 29.63 -19.67 -14.90
C GLY A 647 29.19 -19.18 -13.51
N PHE A 648 28.67 -17.96 -13.39
CA PHE A 648 28.16 -17.43 -12.12
C PHE A 648 26.64 -17.58 -11.97
N GLY A 649 25.97 -18.18 -12.96
CA GLY A 649 24.52 -18.25 -13.01
C GLY A 649 23.84 -18.87 -11.79
N PHE A 650 24.48 -19.84 -11.12
CA PHE A 650 23.95 -20.46 -9.90
C PHE A 650 24.48 -19.87 -8.60
N GLY A 651 25.54 -19.05 -8.66
CA GLY A 651 26.09 -18.37 -7.48
C GLY A 651 25.17 -17.31 -6.88
N VAL A 652 24.08 -16.96 -7.59
CA VAL A 652 23.08 -15.99 -7.15
C VAL A 652 21.90 -16.62 -6.40
N PHE A 653 21.84 -17.94 -6.27
CA PHE A 653 20.84 -18.60 -5.44
C PHE A 653 20.99 -18.19 -3.98
N GLY A 654 19.87 -18.02 -3.27
CA GLY A 654 19.90 -17.55 -1.88
C GLY A 654 19.98 -16.03 -1.72
N THR A 655 20.20 -15.27 -2.80
CA THR A 655 20.27 -13.80 -2.75
C THR A 655 18.88 -13.14 -2.89
N GLU A 656 18.83 -11.82 -2.79
CA GLU A 656 17.59 -11.02 -2.92
C GLU A 656 16.87 -11.15 -4.28
N ILE A 657 17.58 -11.59 -5.32
CA ILE A 657 17.03 -11.81 -6.67
C ILE A 657 16.47 -13.23 -6.87
N ASP A 658 16.45 -14.04 -5.83
CA ASP A 658 15.87 -15.38 -5.79
C ASP A 658 14.72 -15.43 -4.79
N TRP A 659 13.57 -15.96 -5.22
CA TRP A 659 12.39 -16.15 -4.37
C TRP A 659 12.55 -17.27 -3.33
N GLN A 660 13.37 -18.28 -3.60
CA GLN A 660 13.73 -19.34 -2.63
C GLN A 660 12.53 -20.08 -2.01
N TYR A 661 11.58 -20.56 -2.81
CA TYR A 661 10.38 -21.20 -2.25
C TYR A 661 10.68 -22.59 -1.66
N PRO A 662 10.36 -22.86 -0.39
CA PRO A 662 10.44 -24.21 0.16
C PRO A 662 9.26 -25.06 -0.34
N THR A 663 9.54 -26.32 -0.66
CA THR A 663 8.47 -27.30 -0.91
C THR A 663 7.96 -27.90 0.40
N PHE A 664 6.75 -28.45 0.40
CA PHE A 664 6.17 -29.08 1.57
C PHE A 664 6.75 -30.50 1.75
N PRO A 665 7.33 -30.85 2.91
CA PRO A 665 7.84 -32.20 3.19
C PRO A 665 6.75 -33.25 3.10
N ASN A 666 7.03 -34.40 2.47
CA ASN A 666 6.02 -35.45 2.22
C ASN A 666 6.50 -36.88 2.52
N ASN A 667 7.67 -37.05 3.14
CA ASN A 667 8.31 -38.33 3.46
C ASN A 667 8.53 -39.27 2.25
N LYS A 668 8.53 -38.74 1.02
CA LYS A 668 8.69 -39.53 -0.21
C LYS A 668 9.77 -39.02 -1.16
N SER A 669 10.17 -37.77 -1.05
CA SER A 669 11.16 -37.12 -1.92
C SER A 669 11.94 -36.06 -1.15
N CYS A 670 13.13 -35.71 -1.64
CA CYS A 670 14.00 -34.69 -1.03
C CYS A 670 14.47 -35.05 0.40
N LEU A 671 14.46 -36.33 0.79
CA LEU A 671 14.73 -36.76 2.17
C LEU A 671 16.20 -36.59 2.59
N GLY A 672 17.10 -36.46 1.61
CA GLY A 672 18.51 -36.16 1.83
C GLY A 672 18.83 -34.67 1.83
N MET A 673 17.82 -33.81 1.64
CA MET A 673 17.96 -32.35 1.72
C MET A 673 17.79 -31.85 3.15
N GLN A 674 18.33 -30.68 3.46
CA GLN A 674 18.08 -30.02 4.74
C GLN A 674 16.58 -29.85 4.97
N ASP A 675 16.13 -30.12 6.19
CA ASP A 675 14.73 -30.05 6.63
C ASP A 675 13.72 -30.88 5.79
N ASP A 676 14.20 -31.90 5.05
CA ASP A 676 13.39 -32.83 4.24
C ASP A 676 12.55 -32.16 3.13
N PHE A 677 12.98 -31.00 2.62
CA PHE A 677 12.35 -30.35 1.46
C PHE A 677 13.35 -29.92 0.39
N CYS A 678 12.84 -29.81 -0.84
CA CYS A 678 13.56 -29.18 -1.94
C CYS A 678 13.31 -27.66 -1.96
N VAL A 679 14.35 -26.88 -2.28
CA VAL A 679 14.25 -25.43 -2.50
C VAL A 679 14.01 -25.12 -3.98
N TRP A 680 12.99 -24.33 -4.28
CA TRP A 680 12.66 -23.85 -5.61
C TRP A 680 13.20 -22.44 -5.83
N ASN A 681 14.38 -22.38 -6.43
CA ASN A 681 14.98 -21.11 -6.84
C ASN A 681 14.23 -20.56 -8.06
N LYS A 682 13.72 -19.34 -7.95
CA LYS A 682 12.93 -18.66 -8.98
C LYS A 682 13.34 -17.20 -9.04
N GLY A 683 13.52 -16.65 -10.23
CA GLY A 683 14.06 -15.30 -10.39
C GLY A 683 13.07 -14.23 -9.94
N ARG A 684 13.49 -13.39 -9.00
CA ARG A 684 12.87 -12.13 -8.58
C ARG A 684 13.70 -10.97 -9.13
N ILE A 685 13.71 -10.84 -10.45
CA ILE A 685 14.55 -9.89 -11.20
C ILE A 685 13.95 -9.66 -12.58
N ILE A 686 14.31 -8.57 -13.26
CA ILE A 686 13.88 -8.36 -14.64
C ILE A 686 14.34 -9.53 -15.54
N GLY A 687 13.42 -10.10 -16.32
CA GLY A 687 13.63 -11.34 -17.08
C GLY A 687 13.29 -12.62 -16.29
N GLY A 688 12.99 -12.51 -14.99
CA GLY A 688 12.61 -13.59 -14.08
C GLY A 688 13.62 -14.73 -14.05
N SER A 689 13.13 -15.97 -13.98
CA SER A 689 13.98 -17.17 -13.93
C SER A 689 14.95 -17.31 -15.11
N HIS A 690 14.71 -16.70 -16.27
CA HIS A 690 15.67 -16.74 -17.38
C HIS A 690 16.97 -16.01 -17.05
N SER A 691 16.90 -14.97 -16.21
CA SER A 691 18.08 -14.21 -15.78
C SER A 691 18.97 -14.99 -14.78
N ILE A 692 18.50 -16.12 -14.24
CA ILE A 692 19.23 -16.95 -13.27
C ILE A 692 19.28 -18.45 -13.64
N ASN A 693 18.81 -18.87 -14.82
CA ASN A 693 18.78 -20.28 -15.22
C ASN A 693 20.13 -20.76 -15.83
N GLY A 694 20.21 -22.03 -16.22
CA GLY A 694 21.36 -22.61 -16.93
C GLY A 694 21.49 -22.25 -18.42
N MET A 695 20.68 -21.32 -18.95
CA MET A 695 20.63 -20.88 -20.37
C MET A 695 20.31 -21.96 -21.42
N ILE A 696 20.13 -23.23 -21.02
CA ILE A 696 19.84 -24.34 -21.92
C ILE A 696 18.65 -24.01 -22.84
N HIS A 697 18.90 -24.08 -24.16
CA HIS A 697 17.90 -23.87 -25.20
C HIS A 697 17.56 -25.21 -25.86
N LEU A 698 16.40 -25.75 -25.51
CA LEU A 698 15.84 -26.98 -26.07
C LEU A 698 14.35 -26.80 -26.29
N ARG A 699 13.85 -27.22 -27.47
CA ARG A 699 12.44 -27.03 -27.84
C ARG A 699 11.50 -28.10 -27.29
N GLY A 700 12.00 -29.26 -26.86
CA GLY A 700 11.15 -30.42 -26.54
C GLY A 700 10.72 -31.19 -27.79
N ASN A 701 9.87 -32.19 -27.60
CA ASN A 701 9.47 -33.09 -28.70
C ASN A 701 8.14 -32.65 -29.34
N PRO A 702 7.97 -32.77 -30.66
CA PRO A 702 6.69 -32.52 -31.34
C PRO A 702 5.50 -33.22 -30.68
N ARG A 703 5.70 -34.48 -30.26
CA ARG A 703 4.69 -35.31 -29.57
C ARG A 703 4.10 -34.63 -28.33
N ASP A 704 4.87 -33.84 -27.59
CA ASP A 704 4.40 -33.18 -26.37
C ASP A 704 3.35 -32.12 -26.69
N TYR A 705 3.55 -31.40 -27.78
CA TYR A 705 2.65 -30.34 -28.25
C TYR A 705 1.42 -30.91 -28.95
N ASP A 706 1.60 -31.97 -29.75
CA ASP A 706 0.49 -32.70 -30.35
C ASP A 706 -0.38 -33.38 -29.28
N GLU A 707 0.21 -33.76 -28.14
CA GLU A 707 -0.56 -34.19 -26.95
C GLU A 707 -1.40 -33.06 -26.37
N TRP A 708 -0.86 -31.84 -26.27
CA TRP A 708 -1.64 -30.69 -25.81
C TRP A 708 -2.84 -30.43 -26.73
N GLU A 709 -2.64 -30.51 -28.04
CA GLU A 709 -3.71 -30.34 -29.03
C GLU A 709 -4.76 -31.44 -28.96
N ARG A 710 -4.33 -32.71 -28.93
CA ARG A 710 -5.25 -33.87 -28.77
C ARG A 710 -6.06 -33.80 -27.48
N ASN A 711 -5.53 -33.17 -26.44
CA ASN A 711 -6.24 -32.91 -25.18
C ASN A 711 -7.22 -31.71 -25.25
N GLY A 712 -7.53 -31.22 -26.45
CA GLY A 712 -8.56 -30.20 -26.69
C GLY A 712 -8.05 -28.77 -26.73
N ASN A 713 -6.77 -28.56 -27.00
CA ASN A 713 -6.16 -27.23 -27.17
C ASN A 713 -5.80 -26.99 -28.64
N PRO A 714 -6.78 -26.66 -29.51
CA PRO A 714 -6.51 -26.46 -30.93
C PRO A 714 -5.42 -25.41 -31.15
N SER A 715 -4.64 -25.56 -32.22
CA SER A 715 -3.49 -24.73 -32.60
C SER A 715 -2.26 -24.89 -31.71
N TRP A 716 -2.27 -25.74 -30.69
CA TRP A 716 -1.08 -25.99 -29.86
C TRP A 716 -0.27 -27.21 -30.32
N GLY A 717 -0.64 -27.85 -31.42
CA GLY A 717 0.15 -28.90 -32.06
C GLY A 717 1.43 -28.37 -32.68
N TRP A 718 2.40 -29.26 -32.92
CA TRP A 718 3.76 -28.89 -33.35
C TRP A 718 3.78 -27.96 -34.57
N ASP A 719 2.99 -28.30 -35.61
CA ASP A 719 2.95 -27.53 -36.85
C ASP A 719 2.48 -26.09 -36.64
N SER A 720 1.60 -25.88 -35.68
CA SER A 720 1.09 -24.55 -35.34
C SER A 720 2.06 -23.74 -34.48
N ILE A 721 2.92 -24.39 -33.69
CA ILE A 721 3.82 -23.71 -32.76
C ILE A 721 5.26 -23.57 -33.23
N GLN A 722 5.75 -24.43 -34.13
CA GLN A 722 7.11 -24.35 -34.65
C GLN A 722 7.46 -22.99 -35.30
N PRO A 723 6.53 -22.25 -35.94
CA PRO A 723 6.84 -20.93 -36.47
C PRO A 723 7.19 -19.93 -35.36
N TYR A 724 6.63 -20.08 -34.16
CA TYR A 724 6.90 -19.21 -33.01
C TYR A 724 8.30 -19.42 -32.44
N PHE A 725 8.79 -20.67 -32.41
CA PHE A 725 10.19 -20.93 -32.08
C PHE A 725 11.13 -20.25 -33.07
N ARG A 726 10.88 -20.40 -34.38
CA ARG A 726 11.69 -19.74 -35.43
C ARG A 726 11.60 -18.22 -35.39
N LYS A 727 10.42 -17.65 -35.07
CA LYS A 727 10.20 -16.20 -34.93
C LYS A 727 11.09 -15.59 -33.84
N THR A 728 11.32 -16.32 -32.75
CA THR A 728 12.10 -15.82 -31.62
C THR A 728 13.60 -16.02 -31.78
N GLU A 729 14.02 -17.11 -32.41
CA GLU A 729 15.43 -17.51 -32.48
C GLU A 729 16.25 -16.69 -33.49
N ASN A 730 17.47 -16.38 -33.07
CA ASN A 730 18.61 -16.07 -33.92
C ASN A 730 19.72 -17.09 -33.61
N PHE A 731 19.66 -18.22 -34.31
CA PHE A 731 20.54 -19.37 -34.11
C PHE A 731 21.87 -19.19 -34.84
N GLN A 732 22.96 -19.43 -34.12
CA GLN A 732 24.34 -19.26 -34.60
C GLN A 732 25.07 -20.62 -34.80
N GLY A 733 24.32 -21.72 -34.83
CA GLY A 733 24.83 -23.06 -35.11
C GLY A 733 24.64 -23.49 -36.56
N ASP A 734 24.80 -24.78 -36.82
CA ASP A 734 24.58 -25.36 -38.14
C ASP A 734 23.09 -25.48 -38.44
N ASN A 735 22.57 -24.58 -39.28
CA ASN A 735 21.17 -24.54 -39.68
C ASN A 735 20.92 -25.06 -41.10
N ARG A 736 21.76 -25.97 -41.63
CA ARG A 736 21.66 -26.46 -43.02
C ARG A 736 20.30 -27.05 -43.42
N TYR A 737 19.50 -27.46 -42.45
CA TYR A 737 18.16 -28.03 -42.65
C TYR A 737 17.02 -27.01 -42.44
N GLY A 738 17.31 -25.73 -42.17
CA GLY A 738 16.31 -24.66 -42.05
C GLY A 738 15.32 -24.82 -40.89
N ILE A 739 15.73 -25.53 -39.84
CA ILE A 739 14.90 -25.86 -38.67
C ILE A 739 14.86 -24.73 -37.64
N HIS A 740 15.87 -23.85 -37.62
CA HIS A 740 16.01 -22.72 -36.71
C HIS A 740 15.71 -21.37 -37.37
N GLY A 741 15.35 -20.40 -36.53
CA GLY A 741 15.28 -18.99 -36.94
C GLY A 741 16.65 -18.32 -36.89
N GLU A 742 16.87 -17.33 -37.76
CA GLU A 742 18.16 -16.62 -37.91
C GLU A 742 18.04 -15.10 -37.68
N TYR A 743 16.85 -14.60 -37.36
CA TYR A 743 16.56 -13.16 -37.30
C TYR A 743 15.75 -12.73 -36.09
N GLY A 744 15.39 -13.66 -35.21
CA GLY A 744 14.65 -13.36 -34.00
C GLY A 744 15.49 -12.63 -32.94
N PRO A 745 14.86 -12.04 -31.93
CA PRO A 745 15.55 -11.26 -30.90
C PRO A 745 16.38 -12.11 -29.91
N MET A 746 16.12 -13.41 -29.81
CA MET A 746 16.82 -14.31 -28.89
C MET A 746 18.00 -14.99 -29.57
N ASN A 747 19.22 -14.57 -29.25
CA ASN A 747 20.43 -15.21 -29.75
C ASN A 747 20.62 -16.59 -29.10
N VAL A 748 20.92 -17.61 -29.92
CA VAL A 748 21.18 -18.98 -29.49
C VAL A 748 22.51 -19.43 -30.09
N GLU A 749 23.49 -19.76 -29.25
CA GLU A 749 24.83 -20.20 -29.68
C GLU A 749 25.36 -21.29 -28.74
N ALA A 750 26.43 -21.98 -29.16
CA ALA A 750 27.07 -22.99 -28.32
C ALA A 750 27.84 -22.33 -27.16
N PHE A 751 27.91 -23.00 -26.02
CA PHE A 751 28.74 -22.57 -24.89
C PHE A 751 30.24 -22.55 -25.26
N ARG A 752 31.00 -21.63 -24.64
CA ARG A 752 32.44 -21.45 -24.88
C ARG A 752 33.27 -22.09 -23.77
N SER A 753 33.14 -23.40 -23.63
CA SER A 753 33.71 -24.21 -22.55
C SER A 753 34.97 -25.01 -22.95
N PRO A 754 35.78 -25.46 -21.98
CA PRO A 754 36.78 -26.50 -22.21
C PRO A 754 36.11 -27.79 -22.69
N LYS A 755 36.60 -28.35 -23.79
CA LYS A 755 35.92 -29.47 -24.49
C LYS A 755 36.13 -30.85 -23.86
N LEU A 756 36.93 -30.95 -22.81
CA LEU A 756 37.44 -32.23 -22.33
C LEU A 756 36.37 -33.13 -21.73
N ASP A 757 35.57 -32.60 -20.79
CA ASP A 757 34.47 -33.35 -20.17
C ASP A 757 33.46 -33.80 -21.24
N GLN A 758 33.15 -32.91 -22.19
CA GLN A 758 32.33 -33.22 -23.36
C GLN A 758 32.90 -34.37 -24.18
N PHE A 759 34.20 -34.37 -24.52
CA PHE A 759 34.81 -35.46 -25.28
C PHE A 759 34.77 -36.79 -24.55
N MET A 760 35.06 -36.79 -23.24
CA MET A 760 35.02 -38.00 -22.42
C MET A 760 33.62 -38.61 -22.36
N ILE A 761 32.60 -37.80 -22.07
CA ILE A 761 31.21 -38.26 -21.96
C ILE A 761 30.72 -38.80 -23.32
N LEU A 762 31.00 -38.09 -24.42
CA LEU A 762 30.60 -38.54 -25.75
C LEU A 762 31.32 -39.83 -26.19
N ASN A 763 32.59 -40.00 -25.82
CA ASN A 763 33.33 -41.24 -26.09
C ASN A 763 32.79 -42.41 -25.27
N ALA A 764 32.53 -42.24 -23.98
CA ALA A 764 31.95 -43.28 -23.13
C ALA A 764 30.54 -43.67 -23.61
N ALA A 765 29.71 -42.70 -24.01
CA ALA A 765 28.40 -42.97 -24.60
C ALA A 765 28.51 -43.74 -25.93
N ARG A 766 29.49 -43.41 -26.77
CA ARG A 766 29.78 -44.14 -28.03
C ARG A 766 30.25 -45.57 -27.74
N ASP A 767 31.05 -45.80 -26.71
CA ASP A 767 31.50 -47.13 -26.32
C ASP A 767 30.33 -48.06 -25.91
N LEU A 768 29.21 -47.48 -25.44
CA LEU A 768 27.95 -48.18 -25.18
C LEU A 768 27.00 -48.25 -26.40
N GLY A 769 27.41 -47.73 -27.56
CA GLY A 769 26.62 -47.74 -28.80
C GLY A 769 25.57 -46.63 -28.92
N TYR A 770 25.60 -45.59 -28.09
CA TYR A 770 24.71 -44.45 -28.24
C TYR A 770 25.16 -43.52 -29.39
N ASN A 771 24.18 -42.99 -30.11
CA ASN A 771 24.43 -42.03 -31.20
C ASN A 771 24.89 -40.67 -30.66
N LYS A 772 25.77 -40.02 -31.43
CA LYS A 772 26.08 -38.61 -31.24
C LYS A 772 25.00 -37.74 -31.87
N VAL A 773 24.43 -36.81 -31.11
CA VAL A 773 23.42 -35.85 -31.57
C VAL A 773 24.04 -34.46 -31.67
N GLU A 774 23.93 -33.82 -32.84
CA GLU A 774 24.45 -32.45 -33.03
C GLU A 774 23.45 -31.38 -32.57
N ASP A 775 22.14 -31.61 -32.75
CA ASP A 775 21.07 -30.75 -32.24
C ASP A 775 19.83 -31.57 -31.82
N PHE A 776 19.43 -31.44 -30.56
CA PHE A 776 18.25 -32.09 -30.00
C PHE A 776 16.93 -31.39 -30.37
N SER A 777 16.97 -30.17 -30.92
CA SER A 777 15.77 -29.38 -31.24
C SER A 777 15.16 -29.69 -32.61
N GLY A 778 15.95 -30.21 -33.56
CA GLY A 778 15.51 -30.64 -34.90
C GLY A 778 15.39 -32.15 -35.12
N GLY A 779 15.87 -32.96 -34.17
CA GLY A 779 16.00 -34.41 -34.31
C GLY A 779 17.32 -34.83 -34.99
N PRO A 780 17.88 -36.02 -34.66
CA PRO A 780 17.33 -37.09 -33.80
C PRO A 780 17.28 -36.74 -32.29
N TYR A 781 16.28 -37.27 -31.58
CA TYR A 781 15.97 -36.94 -30.17
C TYR A 781 16.62 -37.87 -29.12
N LEU A 782 17.29 -38.93 -29.57
CA LEU A 782 17.91 -39.95 -28.72
C LEU A 782 19.42 -40.01 -28.97
N GLY A 783 20.20 -40.04 -27.89
CA GLY A 783 21.65 -40.09 -27.93
C GLY A 783 22.28 -39.03 -27.02
N PHE A 784 23.58 -38.80 -27.23
CA PHE A 784 24.39 -37.87 -26.44
C PHE A 784 24.96 -36.80 -27.34
N GLY A 785 24.95 -35.55 -26.88
CA GLY A 785 25.17 -34.42 -27.77
C GLY A 785 25.45 -33.12 -27.06
N LYS A 786 25.79 -32.11 -27.84
CA LYS A 786 26.03 -30.75 -27.34
C LYS A 786 24.72 -30.07 -27.01
N ILE A 787 24.76 -29.15 -26.05
CA ILE A 787 23.62 -28.30 -25.70
C ILE A 787 23.91 -26.87 -26.13
N TYR A 788 22.94 -26.24 -26.80
CA TYR A 788 22.97 -24.82 -27.14
C TYR A 788 22.38 -23.97 -26.01
N GLY A 789 22.84 -22.73 -25.90
CA GLY A 789 22.41 -21.79 -24.88
C GLY A 789 21.86 -20.48 -25.43
N THR A 790 20.98 -19.82 -24.67
CA THR A 790 20.55 -18.44 -24.90
C THR A 790 21.66 -17.45 -24.51
N LEU A 791 22.61 -17.29 -25.42
CA LEU A 791 23.84 -16.53 -25.24
C LEU A 791 24.01 -15.54 -26.39
N LYS A 792 24.70 -14.42 -26.18
CA LYS A 792 25.18 -13.54 -27.25
C LYS A 792 26.65 -13.21 -27.00
N SER A 793 27.52 -13.73 -27.86
CA SER A 793 28.97 -13.52 -27.73
C SER A 793 29.51 -13.96 -26.35
N GLY A 794 29.10 -15.14 -25.88
CA GLY A 794 29.53 -15.75 -24.61
C GLY A 794 28.86 -15.20 -23.35
N ARG A 795 27.92 -14.25 -23.45
CA ARG A 795 27.17 -13.69 -22.31
C ARG A 795 25.71 -14.13 -22.34
N ARG A 796 25.08 -14.26 -21.17
CA ARG A 796 23.65 -14.56 -21.07
C ARG A 796 22.80 -13.57 -21.86
N MET A 797 21.92 -14.10 -22.69
CA MET A 797 20.85 -13.35 -23.37
C MET A 797 19.52 -13.71 -22.73
N SER A 798 19.06 -12.92 -21.75
CA SER A 798 17.73 -13.10 -21.15
C SER A 798 16.63 -12.55 -22.05
N THR A 799 15.38 -12.92 -21.77
CA THR A 799 14.20 -12.38 -22.48
C THR A 799 14.02 -10.89 -22.24
N ALA A 800 14.34 -10.38 -21.05
CA ALA A 800 14.39 -8.94 -20.81
C ALA A 800 15.40 -8.23 -21.73
N LYS A 801 16.60 -8.81 -21.89
CA LYS A 801 17.60 -8.26 -22.81
C LYS A 801 17.13 -8.28 -24.27
N ALA A 802 16.45 -9.34 -24.68
CA ALA A 802 15.97 -9.50 -26.05
C ALA A 802 14.78 -8.60 -26.39
N PHE A 803 13.84 -8.43 -25.47
CA PHE A 803 12.54 -7.81 -25.77
C PHE A 803 12.29 -6.45 -25.11
N LEU A 804 13.02 -6.10 -24.05
CA LEU A 804 12.78 -4.86 -23.27
C LEU A 804 13.91 -3.82 -23.37
N THR A 805 15.07 -4.16 -23.93
CA THR A 805 16.20 -3.21 -24.06
C THR A 805 15.97 -2.15 -25.13
N LYS A 806 15.14 -2.44 -26.14
CA LYS A 806 14.67 -1.45 -27.08
C LYS A 806 13.81 -0.45 -26.30
N LYS A 807 14.11 0.85 -26.41
CA LYS A 807 13.30 1.90 -25.80
C LYS A 807 12.01 2.06 -26.59
N TYR A 808 10.87 1.75 -25.94
CA TYR A 808 9.54 2.02 -26.44
C TYR A 808 8.96 3.21 -25.67
N PRO A 809 8.52 4.29 -26.33
CA PRO A 809 7.96 5.45 -25.64
C PRO A 809 6.58 5.19 -25.01
N ASN A 810 5.95 4.06 -25.33
CA ASN A 810 4.63 3.63 -24.89
C ASN A 810 4.65 2.42 -23.94
N LEU A 811 5.84 2.03 -23.44
CA LEU A 811 6.02 0.96 -22.46
C LEU A 811 6.63 1.54 -21.17
N ASP A 812 5.86 1.50 -20.10
CA ASP A 812 6.34 1.80 -18.75
C ASP A 812 6.71 0.50 -18.03
N VAL A 813 7.85 0.49 -17.35
CA VAL A 813 8.33 -0.67 -16.57
C VAL A 813 8.55 -0.24 -15.13
N ILE A 814 7.76 -0.81 -14.22
CA ILE A 814 7.90 -0.60 -12.78
C ILE A 814 8.54 -1.83 -12.16
N LYS A 815 9.76 -1.64 -11.65
CA LYS A 815 10.55 -2.64 -10.92
C LYS A 815 10.27 -2.56 -9.43
N HIS A 816 10.69 -3.56 -8.66
CA HIS A 816 10.44 -3.65 -7.22
C HIS A 816 8.96 -3.48 -6.85
N ALA A 817 8.05 -3.97 -7.69
CA ALA A 817 6.61 -3.83 -7.55
C ALA A 817 5.93 -5.21 -7.49
N VAL A 818 5.38 -5.53 -6.32
CA VAL A 818 4.70 -6.81 -6.08
C VAL A 818 3.21 -6.63 -6.28
N ALA A 819 2.63 -7.27 -7.30
CA ALA A 819 1.19 -7.29 -7.50
C ALA A 819 0.51 -8.09 -6.38
N ARG A 820 -0.47 -7.49 -5.69
CA ARG A 820 -1.16 -8.11 -4.55
C ARG A 820 -2.56 -8.58 -4.87
N LYS A 821 -3.27 -7.89 -5.78
CA LYS A 821 -4.67 -8.18 -6.08
C LYS A 821 -5.10 -7.63 -7.44
N ILE A 822 -5.90 -8.43 -8.15
CA ILE A 822 -6.61 -8.01 -9.36
C ILE A 822 -8.00 -7.52 -8.94
N ARG A 823 -8.39 -6.36 -9.47
CA ARG A 823 -9.69 -5.73 -9.21
C ARG A 823 -10.65 -6.05 -10.34
N PHE A 824 -11.88 -6.37 -9.97
CA PHE A 824 -12.95 -6.72 -10.89
C PHE A 824 -14.15 -5.81 -10.71
N ASN A 825 -14.79 -5.44 -11.82
CA ASN A 825 -16.07 -4.76 -11.76
C ASN A 825 -17.23 -5.73 -11.50
N ARG A 826 -18.45 -5.18 -11.37
CA ARG A 826 -19.68 -5.94 -11.12
C ARG A 826 -20.00 -7.02 -12.18
N LYS A 827 -19.44 -6.93 -13.38
CA LYS A 827 -19.62 -7.90 -14.49
C LYS A 827 -18.48 -8.93 -14.56
N LEU A 828 -17.63 -9.01 -13.52
CA LEU A 828 -16.46 -9.90 -13.45
C LEU A 828 -15.44 -9.65 -14.58
N ARG A 829 -15.28 -8.38 -14.97
CA ARG A 829 -14.18 -7.93 -15.83
C ARG A 829 -13.04 -7.39 -14.97
N ALA A 830 -11.83 -7.86 -15.22
CA ALA A 830 -10.62 -7.31 -14.63
C ALA A 830 -10.40 -5.89 -15.16
N GLU A 831 -10.30 -4.91 -14.26
CA GLU A 831 -10.23 -3.47 -14.61
C GLU A 831 -9.03 -2.76 -13.99
N GLY A 832 -8.34 -3.39 -13.05
CA GLY A 832 -7.15 -2.81 -12.44
C GLY A 832 -6.38 -3.80 -11.58
N VAL A 833 -5.19 -3.37 -11.18
CA VAL A 833 -4.25 -4.11 -10.34
C VAL A 833 -3.85 -3.21 -9.18
N SER A 834 -3.89 -3.74 -7.97
CA SER A 834 -3.19 -3.13 -6.85
C SER A 834 -1.87 -3.84 -6.59
N PHE A 835 -0.83 -3.06 -6.31
CA PHE A 835 0.53 -3.55 -6.12
C PHE A 835 1.26 -2.71 -5.06
N VAL A 836 2.34 -3.26 -4.52
CA VAL A 836 3.20 -2.59 -3.54
C VAL A 836 4.54 -2.29 -4.20
N TYR A 837 4.88 -1.01 -4.32
CA TYR A 837 6.13 -0.53 -4.89
C TYR A 837 7.17 -0.29 -3.78
N ARG A 838 8.39 -0.83 -3.99
CA ARG A 838 9.53 -0.80 -3.06
C ARG A 838 9.16 -1.23 -1.64
N ASP A 839 8.31 -2.24 -1.53
CA ASP A 839 7.81 -2.82 -0.26
C ASP A 839 7.15 -1.80 0.70
N ARG A 840 6.77 -0.63 0.19
CA ARG A 840 6.29 0.49 1.01
C ARG A 840 5.04 1.17 0.47
N TYR A 841 5.01 1.43 -0.83
CA TYR A 841 3.99 2.29 -1.43
C TYR A 841 2.89 1.44 -2.05
N GLU A 842 1.68 1.54 -1.50
CA GLU A 842 0.51 0.94 -2.14
C GLU A 842 0.10 1.77 -3.36
N MET A 843 0.05 1.11 -4.50
CA MET A 843 -0.26 1.72 -5.78
C MET A 843 -1.42 0.98 -6.43
N GLU A 844 -2.18 1.70 -7.25
CA GLU A 844 -3.20 1.12 -8.11
C GLU A 844 -3.03 1.61 -9.55
N VAL A 845 -3.37 0.73 -10.49
CA VAL A 845 -3.40 1.05 -11.91
C VAL A 845 -4.61 0.40 -12.57
N LYS A 846 -5.21 1.11 -13.54
CA LYS A 846 -6.34 0.63 -14.35
C LYS A 846 -5.86 0.09 -15.70
N ALA A 847 -6.58 -0.91 -16.20
CA ALA A 847 -6.36 -1.52 -17.52
C ALA A 847 -7.62 -1.40 -18.39
N ARG A 848 -7.54 -0.67 -19.51
CA ARG A 848 -8.65 -0.48 -20.45
C ARG A 848 -9.00 -1.73 -21.24
N LYS A 849 -8.01 -2.55 -21.63
CA LYS A 849 -8.18 -3.72 -22.52
C LYS A 849 -8.02 -5.04 -21.75
N GLU A 850 -6.80 -5.41 -21.37
CA GLU A 850 -6.52 -6.67 -20.68
C GLU A 850 -5.44 -6.55 -19.58
N ILE A 851 -5.58 -7.35 -18.54
CA ILE A 851 -4.52 -7.67 -17.57
C ILE A 851 -3.95 -9.04 -17.95
N ILE A 852 -2.62 -9.13 -18.06
CA ILE A 852 -1.91 -10.34 -18.46
C ILE A 852 -1.01 -10.80 -17.32
N LEU A 853 -1.26 -12.01 -16.81
CA LEU A 853 -0.45 -12.62 -15.76
C LEU A 853 0.69 -13.43 -16.35
N SER A 854 1.90 -13.07 -16.00
CA SER A 854 3.15 -13.75 -16.38
C SER A 854 4.09 -13.86 -15.16
N ALA A 855 3.51 -14.00 -13.96
CA ALA A 855 4.23 -14.09 -12.69
C ALA A 855 4.85 -15.47 -12.43
N GLY A 856 4.58 -16.45 -13.30
CA GLY A 856 5.15 -17.79 -13.24
C GLY A 856 4.33 -18.77 -12.41
N THR A 857 4.71 -20.04 -12.47
CA THR A 857 3.94 -21.19 -11.94
C THR A 857 3.59 -21.09 -10.45
N VAL A 858 4.30 -20.30 -9.66
CA VAL A 858 4.05 -20.12 -8.22
C VAL A 858 3.22 -18.86 -7.95
N GLU A 859 3.65 -17.70 -8.43
CA GLU A 859 3.00 -16.41 -8.11
C GLU A 859 1.70 -16.18 -8.89
N THR A 860 1.58 -16.70 -10.11
CA THR A 860 0.32 -16.61 -10.88
C THR A 860 -0.88 -17.24 -10.16
N PRO A 861 -0.84 -18.53 -9.73
CA PRO A 861 -1.97 -19.10 -9.00
C PRO A 861 -2.17 -18.44 -7.62
N LYS A 862 -1.10 -17.97 -6.97
CA LYS A 862 -1.18 -17.22 -5.69
C LYS A 862 -1.96 -15.91 -5.88
N LEU A 863 -1.60 -15.10 -6.87
CA LEU A 863 -2.29 -13.84 -7.19
C LEU A 863 -3.75 -14.06 -7.60
N LEU A 864 -4.04 -15.07 -8.42
CA LEU A 864 -5.42 -15.43 -8.79
C LEU A 864 -6.25 -15.78 -7.55
N MET A 865 -5.72 -16.63 -6.65
CA MET A 865 -6.41 -17.02 -5.42
C MET A 865 -6.64 -15.84 -4.47
N LEU A 866 -5.63 -14.98 -4.24
CA LEU A 866 -5.77 -13.74 -3.44
C LEU A 866 -6.80 -12.77 -4.04
N SER A 867 -7.01 -12.84 -5.35
CA SER A 867 -7.99 -12.05 -6.09
C SER A 867 -9.39 -12.69 -6.13
N GLY A 868 -9.61 -13.82 -5.46
CA GLY A 868 -10.91 -14.50 -5.38
C GLY A 868 -11.21 -15.48 -6.52
N ILE A 869 -10.20 -15.83 -7.34
CA ILE A 869 -10.31 -16.83 -8.41
C ILE A 869 -9.51 -18.08 -8.01
N GLY A 870 -10.20 -19.17 -7.70
CA GLY A 870 -9.53 -20.40 -7.27
C GLY A 870 -10.47 -21.38 -6.56
N PRO A 871 -9.93 -22.44 -5.93
CA PRO A 871 -10.76 -23.51 -5.37
C PRO A 871 -11.67 -22.98 -4.26
N LYS A 872 -12.99 -23.04 -4.45
CA LYS A 872 -13.99 -22.43 -3.55
C LYS A 872 -13.85 -22.85 -2.10
N VAL A 873 -13.54 -24.11 -1.82
CA VAL A 873 -13.37 -24.62 -0.45
C VAL A 873 -12.16 -23.97 0.22
N HIS A 874 -11.03 -23.87 -0.49
CA HIS A 874 -9.80 -23.25 0.01
C HIS A 874 -9.97 -21.76 0.28
N LEU A 875 -10.54 -21.02 -0.68
CA LEU A 875 -10.76 -19.58 -0.55
C LEU A 875 -11.69 -19.24 0.61
N LYS A 876 -12.76 -20.02 0.81
CA LYS A 876 -13.67 -19.85 1.96
C LYS A 876 -12.98 -20.08 3.30
N ALA A 877 -12.10 -21.08 3.39
CA ALA A 877 -11.35 -21.36 4.63
C ALA A 877 -10.48 -20.16 5.06
N LEU A 878 -9.95 -19.41 4.09
CA LEU A 878 -9.15 -18.19 4.31
C LEU A 878 -9.98 -16.90 4.32
N ARG A 879 -11.32 -16.99 4.29
CA ARG A 879 -12.24 -15.83 4.24
C ARG A 879 -12.03 -14.90 3.04
N ILE A 880 -11.53 -15.42 1.93
CA ILE A 880 -11.41 -14.69 0.66
C ILE A 880 -12.75 -14.79 -0.10
N PRO A 881 -13.35 -13.67 -0.55
CA PRO A 881 -14.55 -13.71 -1.38
C PRO A 881 -14.33 -14.52 -2.66
N VAL A 882 -15.16 -15.54 -2.88
CA VAL A 882 -15.08 -16.39 -4.07
C VAL A 882 -15.79 -15.70 -5.23
N LEU A 883 -15.01 -15.10 -6.13
CA LEU A 883 -15.49 -14.51 -7.37
C LEU A 883 -15.71 -15.57 -8.44
N LYS A 884 -14.77 -16.52 -8.54
CA LYS A 884 -14.87 -17.63 -9.49
C LYS A 884 -14.22 -18.89 -8.92
N ASP A 885 -14.98 -19.98 -8.93
CA ASP A 885 -14.50 -21.31 -8.57
C ASP A 885 -13.78 -21.95 -9.77
N LEU A 886 -12.46 -22.09 -9.67
CA LEU A 886 -11.58 -22.70 -10.68
C LEU A 886 -10.50 -23.54 -9.99
N PRO A 887 -9.96 -24.57 -10.64
CA PRO A 887 -8.94 -25.46 -10.06
C PRO A 887 -7.54 -24.82 -10.03
N VAL A 888 -7.45 -23.52 -9.73
CA VAL A 888 -6.19 -22.76 -9.65
C VAL A 888 -5.25 -23.40 -8.63
N GLY A 889 -3.99 -23.54 -9.01
CA GLY A 889 -2.96 -24.20 -8.22
C GLY A 889 -2.94 -25.72 -8.34
N ASN A 890 -3.89 -26.38 -9.00
CA ASN A 890 -3.84 -27.83 -9.24
C ASN A 890 -2.99 -28.18 -10.47
N ASN A 891 -2.76 -29.47 -10.71
CA ASN A 891 -2.01 -29.97 -11.88
C ASN A 891 -0.57 -29.44 -11.94
N LEU A 892 0.05 -29.20 -10.78
CA LEU A 892 1.47 -28.87 -10.73
C LEU A 892 2.27 -30.06 -11.27
N GLY A 893 3.05 -29.83 -12.32
CA GLY A 893 4.02 -30.79 -12.84
C GLY A 893 5.40 -30.17 -12.85
N ASP A 894 6.43 -30.95 -12.55
CA ASP A 894 7.84 -30.54 -12.65
C ASP A 894 8.69 -31.78 -12.92
N HIS A 895 9.84 -31.59 -13.55
CA HIS A 895 10.83 -32.63 -13.76
C HIS A 895 11.54 -32.94 -12.43
N ALA A 896 11.36 -34.16 -11.94
CA ALA A 896 12.17 -34.69 -10.84
C ALA A 896 13.54 -35.11 -11.38
N ARG A 897 14.62 -34.66 -10.75
CA ARG A 897 15.97 -35.20 -10.98
C ARG A 897 16.46 -35.99 -9.78
N VAL A 898 17.25 -37.02 -10.04
CA VAL A 898 18.03 -37.73 -9.03
C VAL A 898 19.50 -37.53 -9.38
N ASP A 899 20.26 -36.93 -8.48
CA ASP A 899 21.68 -36.64 -8.71
C ASP A 899 22.54 -37.84 -8.26
N VAL A 900 23.46 -38.30 -9.13
CA VAL A 900 24.46 -39.33 -8.85
C VAL A 900 25.85 -38.75 -9.13
N PHE A 901 26.84 -38.99 -8.27
CA PHE A 901 28.16 -38.37 -8.39
C PHE A 901 29.19 -39.35 -8.95
N LEU A 902 29.86 -38.96 -10.02
CA LEU A 902 30.97 -39.68 -10.65
C LEU A 902 32.30 -39.03 -10.24
N ARG A 903 33.26 -39.84 -9.83
CA ARG A 903 34.65 -39.45 -9.54
C ARG A 903 35.58 -40.01 -10.61
N LEU A 904 36.53 -39.18 -11.05
CA LEU A 904 37.63 -39.56 -11.94
C LEU A 904 38.96 -39.18 -11.26
N LYS A 905 39.93 -40.10 -11.17
CA LYS A 905 41.12 -39.95 -10.29
C LYS A 905 42.27 -39.09 -10.82
N TYR A 906 42.09 -38.35 -11.92
CA TYR A 906 43.26 -37.74 -12.56
C TYR A 906 42.98 -36.40 -13.25
N ARG A 907 42.86 -35.31 -12.47
CA ARG A 907 42.73 -33.92 -12.97
C ARG A 907 43.94 -33.43 -13.81
N LYS A 908 45.14 -34.01 -13.63
CA LYS A 908 46.40 -33.54 -14.25
C LYS A 908 46.68 -34.08 -15.67
N LYS A 909 46.31 -35.32 -16.03
CA LYS A 909 46.35 -35.92 -17.41
C LYS A 909 45.39 -35.13 -18.28
N LEU A 910 44.32 -34.68 -17.65
CA LEU A 910 43.24 -33.93 -18.24
C LEU A 910 43.64 -32.46 -18.54
N GLY A 911 44.76 -31.95 -18.02
CA GLY A 911 45.27 -30.61 -18.35
C GLY A 911 44.39 -29.46 -17.82
N LEU A 912 43.64 -29.66 -16.73
CA LEU A 912 42.63 -28.73 -16.21
C LEU A 912 43.14 -27.77 -15.11
N ASP A 913 44.46 -27.54 -14.99
CA ASP A 913 45.05 -26.66 -13.97
C ASP A 913 45.14 -25.21 -14.47
N THR A 914 44.01 -24.52 -14.54
CA THR A 914 43.98 -23.08 -14.83
C THR A 914 44.10 -22.29 -13.54
N LYS A 915 45.12 -21.42 -13.41
CA LYS A 915 45.19 -20.47 -12.30
C LYS A 915 43.95 -19.57 -12.34
N LEU A 916 43.40 -19.21 -11.18
CA LEU A 916 42.21 -18.37 -11.06
C LEU A 916 42.31 -17.08 -11.91
N LEU A 917 43.49 -16.44 -11.91
CA LEU A 917 43.76 -15.24 -12.70
C LEU A 917 43.67 -15.48 -14.22
N ASP A 918 44.12 -16.63 -14.70
CA ASP A 918 44.05 -16.98 -16.13
C ASP A 918 42.61 -17.30 -16.55
N ALA A 919 41.86 -18.00 -15.69
CA ALA A 919 40.43 -18.27 -15.91
C ALA A 919 39.59 -16.99 -15.91
N VAL A 920 39.90 -16.05 -15.01
CA VAL A 920 39.29 -14.72 -14.98
C VAL A 920 39.69 -13.94 -16.23
N TYR A 921 40.97 -13.86 -16.58
CA TYR A 921 41.45 -13.17 -17.79
C TYR A 921 40.78 -13.68 -19.08
N SER A 922 40.71 -15.01 -19.26
CA SER A 922 40.03 -15.65 -20.40
C SER A 922 38.57 -15.22 -20.47
N GLN A 923 37.86 -15.20 -19.34
CA GLN A 923 36.46 -14.79 -19.29
C GLN A 923 36.24 -13.31 -19.65
N TRP A 924 37.11 -12.40 -19.19
CA TRP A 924 36.96 -10.96 -19.45
C TRP A 924 37.39 -10.55 -20.86
N VAL A 925 38.44 -11.17 -21.40
CA VAL A 925 39.03 -10.80 -22.70
C VAL A 925 38.49 -11.66 -23.84
N HIS A 926 38.53 -12.98 -23.68
CA HIS A 926 38.18 -13.94 -24.73
C HIS A 926 36.75 -14.48 -24.62
N ARG A 927 36.12 -14.30 -23.45
CA ARG A 927 34.76 -14.76 -23.11
C ARG A 927 34.62 -16.27 -23.27
N ASP A 928 35.68 -16.99 -22.92
CA ASP A 928 35.79 -18.45 -22.98
C ASP A 928 36.48 -18.97 -21.70
N GLY A 929 36.64 -20.30 -21.62
CA GLY A 929 37.23 -20.97 -20.47
C GLY A 929 36.18 -21.49 -19.49
N PRO A 930 36.56 -21.83 -18.25
CA PRO A 930 35.69 -22.56 -17.32
C PRO A 930 34.41 -21.78 -16.95
N TYR A 931 34.43 -20.44 -17.00
CA TYR A 931 33.26 -19.59 -16.72
C TYR A 931 32.39 -19.30 -17.95
N GLY A 932 32.77 -19.80 -19.14
CA GLY A 932 32.02 -19.67 -20.39
C GLY A 932 30.77 -20.55 -20.49
N MET A 933 30.48 -21.36 -19.46
CA MET A 933 29.28 -22.19 -19.33
C MET A 933 28.75 -22.20 -17.89
N ALA A 934 27.45 -22.46 -17.71
CA ALA A 934 26.84 -22.67 -16.39
C ALA A 934 27.03 -24.11 -15.86
N GLY A 935 28.11 -24.78 -16.25
CA GLY A 935 28.37 -26.18 -15.90
C GLY A 935 27.62 -27.23 -16.73
N PHE A 936 27.01 -26.87 -17.87
CA PHE A 936 26.38 -27.83 -18.78
C PHE A 936 26.59 -27.45 -20.23
N ASP A 937 27.27 -28.31 -20.98
CA ASP A 937 27.50 -28.17 -22.43
C ASP A 937 27.33 -29.49 -23.20
N VAL A 938 27.04 -30.58 -22.49
CA VAL A 938 26.75 -31.91 -23.00
C VAL A 938 25.58 -32.54 -22.24
N GLY A 939 24.70 -33.24 -22.96
CA GLY A 939 23.57 -33.94 -22.39
C GLY A 939 23.29 -35.25 -23.10
N GLY A 940 22.51 -36.11 -22.44
CA GLY A 940 22.03 -37.37 -22.97
C GLY A 940 20.52 -37.47 -22.89
N PHE A 941 19.89 -37.99 -23.94
CA PHE A 941 18.46 -38.26 -23.99
C PHE A 941 18.26 -39.72 -24.39
N ILE A 942 17.64 -40.52 -23.52
CA ILE A 942 17.47 -41.95 -23.75
C ILE A 942 16.02 -42.41 -23.54
N ALA A 943 15.65 -43.49 -24.21
CA ALA A 943 14.46 -44.27 -23.92
C ALA A 943 14.88 -45.46 -23.03
N THR A 944 14.51 -45.43 -21.75
CA THR A 944 14.96 -46.43 -20.77
C THR A 944 14.32 -47.81 -20.94
N ASP A 945 13.25 -47.90 -21.73
CA ASP A 945 12.54 -49.15 -22.05
C ASP A 945 13.07 -49.86 -23.31
N GLY A 946 14.06 -49.26 -23.99
CA GLY A 946 14.75 -49.84 -25.16
C GLY A 946 13.95 -49.85 -26.46
N ASN A 947 12.64 -49.53 -26.43
CA ASN A 947 11.74 -49.61 -27.59
C ASN A 947 11.14 -48.24 -27.98
N GLY A 948 11.36 -47.19 -27.19
CA GLY A 948 10.88 -45.84 -27.48
C GLY A 948 11.73 -45.08 -28.50
N ILE A 949 11.07 -44.35 -29.41
CA ILE A 949 11.70 -43.37 -30.32
C ILE A 949 11.85 -41.96 -29.70
N TYR A 950 11.29 -41.76 -28.50
CA TYR A 950 11.34 -40.50 -27.75
C TYR A 950 11.92 -40.73 -26.36
N PRO A 951 12.68 -39.78 -25.81
CA PRO A 951 13.30 -39.94 -24.51
C PRO A 951 12.28 -39.88 -23.38
N ASP A 952 12.51 -40.69 -22.34
CA ASP A 952 11.80 -40.61 -21.06
C ASP A 952 12.72 -40.18 -19.90
N VAL A 953 14.04 -40.23 -20.12
CA VAL A 953 15.08 -39.74 -19.20
C VAL A 953 16.06 -38.80 -19.93
N GLN A 954 16.42 -37.72 -19.24
CA GLN A 954 17.51 -36.81 -19.62
C GLN A 954 18.66 -36.94 -18.61
N PHE A 955 19.88 -37.05 -19.12
CA PHE A 955 21.11 -36.89 -18.36
C PHE A 955 21.69 -35.51 -18.60
N ILE A 956 21.99 -34.81 -17.51
CA ILE A 956 22.76 -33.57 -17.53
C ILE A 956 24.03 -33.81 -16.73
N PHE A 957 25.18 -33.57 -17.34
CA PHE A 957 26.48 -33.77 -16.72
C PHE A 957 27.02 -32.41 -16.26
N THR A 958 27.30 -32.31 -14.96
CA THR A 958 27.74 -31.07 -14.32
C THR A 958 29.07 -31.30 -13.66
N PRO A 959 30.15 -30.70 -14.18
CA PRO A 959 31.41 -30.72 -13.47
C PRO A 959 31.28 -29.95 -12.16
N VAL A 960 31.77 -30.56 -11.08
CA VAL A 960 31.70 -30.02 -9.71
C VAL A 960 33.12 -29.65 -9.28
N ASP A 961 33.40 -28.35 -9.26
CA ASP A 961 34.69 -27.83 -8.79
C ASP A 961 34.80 -27.82 -7.25
N ASP A 962 33.68 -27.56 -6.57
CA ASP A 962 33.55 -27.64 -5.11
C ASP A 962 32.26 -28.38 -4.73
N ILE A 963 32.41 -29.59 -4.19
CA ILE A 963 31.27 -30.43 -3.79
C ILE A 963 30.54 -29.87 -2.56
N THR A 964 31.22 -29.11 -1.70
CA THR A 964 30.61 -28.51 -0.52
C THR A 964 29.64 -27.41 -0.91
N GLN A 965 30.01 -26.57 -1.89
CA GLN A 965 29.14 -25.55 -2.43
C GLN A 965 27.99 -26.16 -3.25
N PHE A 966 28.27 -27.15 -4.11
CA PHE A 966 27.25 -27.80 -4.93
C PHE A 966 26.21 -28.55 -4.07
N GLY A 967 26.67 -29.23 -3.02
CA GLY A 967 25.86 -30.01 -2.10
C GLY A 967 25.36 -29.24 -0.89
N ALA A 968 25.42 -27.90 -0.87
CA ALA A 968 25.12 -27.10 0.32
C ALA A 968 23.71 -27.31 0.90
N ASN A 969 22.75 -27.77 0.10
CA ASN A 969 21.39 -28.10 0.55
C ASN A 969 21.21 -29.58 0.97
N LEU A 970 22.24 -30.43 0.86
CA LEU A 970 22.20 -31.79 1.40
C LEU A 970 22.33 -31.75 2.92
N LYS A 971 21.81 -32.80 3.57
CA LYS A 971 22.07 -33.01 4.99
C LYS A 971 23.57 -33.13 5.26
N PRO A 972 24.10 -32.53 6.33
CA PRO A 972 25.54 -32.49 6.61
C PRO A 972 26.21 -33.86 6.59
N GLU A 973 25.56 -34.89 7.11
CA GLU A 973 26.05 -36.27 7.14
C GLU A 973 26.22 -36.87 5.74
N ILE A 974 25.24 -36.67 4.85
CA ILE A 974 25.30 -37.13 3.46
C ILE A 974 26.41 -36.37 2.73
N LEU A 975 26.47 -35.04 2.90
CA LEU A 975 27.50 -34.22 2.27
C LEU A 975 28.91 -34.62 2.72
N GLN A 976 29.11 -34.79 4.03
CA GLN A 976 30.40 -35.16 4.59
C GLN A 976 30.84 -36.55 4.11
N SER A 977 29.90 -37.49 3.96
CA SER A 977 30.20 -38.82 3.41
C SER A 977 30.73 -38.77 1.97
N LEU A 978 30.23 -37.85 1.15
CA LEU A 978 30.71 -37.63 -0.21
C LEU A 978 32.10 -36.97 -0.21
N VAL A 979 32.32 -35.97 0.65
CA VAL A 979 33.61 -35.29 0.80
C VAL A 979 34.71 -36.27 1.23
N ASN A 980 34.40 -37.21 2.13
CA ASN A 980 35.36 -38.20 2.61
C ASN A 980 35.79 -39.22 1.54
N GLN A 981 35.06 -39.32 0.43
CA GLN A 981 35.35 -40.26 -0.66
C GLN A 981 36.21 -39.66 -1.78
N ILE A 982 36.56 -38.37 -1.72
CA ILE A 982 37.25 -37.68 -2.81
C ILE A 982 38.60 -37.11 -2.35
N ASN A 983 39.56 -37.06 -3.28
CA ASN A 983 40.83 -36.35 -3.11
C ASN A 983 40.77 -34.98 -3.80
N PRO A 984 41.57 -33.99 -3.37
CA PRO A 984 41.64 -32.68 -4.03
C PRO A 984 42.04 -32.72 -5.52
N THR A 985 42.68 -33.82 -5.97
CA THR A 985 43.11 -34.03 -7.35
C THR A 985 42.09 -34.74 -8.23
N ASP A 986 40.95 -35.15 -7.67
CA ASP A 986 39.91 -35.84 -8.41
C ASP A 986 39.05 -34.85 -9.22
N ARG A 987 38.51 -35.30 -10.36
CA ARG A 987 37.48 -34.56 -11.12
C ARG A 987 36.13 -35.17 -10.77
N ILE A 988 35.24 -34.36 -10.21
CA ILE A 988 33.88 -34.78 -9.84
C ILE A 988 32.89 -34.28 -10.87
N ILE A 989 31.97 -35.16 -11.27
CA ILE A 989 30.86 -34.84 -12.16
C ILE A 989 29.57 -35.28 -11.47
N SER A 990 28.68 -34.34 -11.18
CA SER A 990 27.30 -34.66 -10.82
C SER A 990 26.53 -34.98 -12.09
N VAL A 991 25.81 -36.09 -12.10
CA VAL A 991 24.95 -36.48 -13.22
C VAL A 991 23.51 -36.48 -12.76
N SER A 992 22.73 -35.55 -13.30
CA SER A 992 21.29 -35.45 -13.01
C SER A 992 20.52 -36.41 -13.89
N VAL A 993 19.91 -37.43 -13.29
CA VAL A 993 18.96 -38.35 -13.94
C VAL A 993 17.56 -37.77 -13.84
N THR A 994 17.09 -37.15 -14.92
CA THR A 994 15.85 -36.35 -14.94
C THR A 994 14.72 -37.07 -15.64
N VAL A 995 13.56 -37.20 -15.00
CA VAL A 995 12.35 -37.81 -15.58
C VAL A 995 11.60 -36.77 -16.42
N LEU A 996 11.48 -37.01 -17.73
CA LEU A 996 10.97 -36.04 -18.71
C LEU A 996 9.44 -36.02 -18.89
N LYS A 997 8.75 -37.11 -18.53
CA LYS A 997 7.27 -37.19 -18.62
C LYS A 997 6.70 -37.74 -17.31
N PRO A 998 6.85 -36.99 -16.20
CA PRO A 998 6.36 -37.41 -14.91
C PRO A 998 4.83 -37.57 -14.92
N LYS A 999 4.34 -38.64 -14.31
CA LYS A 999 2.91 -38.88 -14.04
C LYS A 999 2.47 -38.29 -12.71
N SER A 1000 3.38 -38.08 -11.78
CA SER A 1000 3.13 -37.43 -10.50
C SER A 1000 2.57 -36.01 -10.72
N ARG A 1001 1.55 -35.65 -9.93
CA ARG A 1001 0.92 -34.33 -9.97
C ARG A 1001 0.80 -33.76 -8.57
N GLY A 1002 1.19 -32.50 -8.47
CA GLY A 1002 1.18 -31.70 -7.27
C GLY A 1002 0.09 -30.64 -7.25
N PHE A 1003 0.18 -29.75 -6.26
CA PHE A 1003 -0.64 -28.55 -6.18
C PHE A 1003 0.02 -27.44 -5.36
N ILE A 1004 -0.48 -26.22 -5.52
CA ILE A 1004 -0.13 -25.02 -4.75
C ILE A 1004 -1.37 -24.49 -4.02
N ARG A 1005 -1.20 -24.09 -2.76
CA ARG A 1005 -2.24 -23.45 -1.93
C ARG A 1005 -1.70 -22.22 -1.22
N LEU A 1006 -2.56 -21.23 -1.01
CA LEU A 1006 -2.26 -20.12 -0.11
C LEU A 1006 -2.09 -20.63 1.32
N GLN A 1007 -1.07 -20.11 2.01
CA GLN A 1007 -0.91 -20.28 3.45
C GLN A 1007 -1.84 -19.33 4.23
N SER A 1008 -1.89 -18.05 3.84
CA SER A 1008 -2.78 -17.03 4.42
C SER A 1008 -3.26 -16.02 3.37
N THR A 1009 -3.91 -14.95 3.83
CA THR A 1009 -4.29 -13.79 3.00
C THR A 1009 -3.17 -12.76 2.86
N ASP A 1010 -2.04 -12.92 3.55
CA ASP A 1010 -0.89 -12.03 3.41
C ASP A 1010 -0.11 -12.39 2.14
N TYR A 1011 0.01 -11.43 1.22
CA TYR A 1011 0.71 -11.62 -0.05
C TYR A 1011 2.21 -11.89 0.12
N ARG A 1012 2.78 -11.56 1.28
CA ARG A 1012 4.20 -11.75 1.61
C ARG A 1012 4.54 -13.17 2.01
N GLU A 1013 3.55 -13.95 2.45
CA GLU A 1013 3.79 -15.34 2.85
C GLU A 1013 3.96 -16.24 1.62
N ASN A 1014 4.85 -17.23 1.77
CA ASN A 1014 5.05 -18.25 0.75
C ASN A 1014 3.82 -19.16 0.68
N PRO A 1015 3.40 -19.59 -0.52
CA PRO A 1015 2.36 -20.58 -0.63
C PRO A 1015 2.89 -21.97 -0.24
N PHE A 1016 2.00 -22.88 0.16
CA PHE A 1016 2.36 -24.28 0.27
C PHE A 1016 2.51 -24.90 -1.12
N ILE A 1017 3.67 -25.51 -1.39
CA ILE A 1017 3.99 -26.14 -2.66
C ILE A 1017 4.14 -27.65 -2.44
N TYR A 1018 3.23 -28.45 -3.00
CA TYR A 1018 3.27 -29.91 -2.94
C TYR A 1018 3.68 -30.45 -4.31
N PRO A 1019 4.97 -30.64 -4.62
CA PRO A 1019 5.41 -31.11 -5.94
C PRO A 1019 5.08 -32.59 -6.19
N ASN A 1020 5.03 -33.39 -5.12
CA ASN A 1020 4.76 -34.82 -5.16
C ASN A 1020 5.76 -35.63 -6.02
N TYR A 1021 7.04 -35.26 -5.98
CA TYR A 1021 8.08 -35.94 -6.76
C TYR A 1021 8.13 -37.44 -6.48
N LEU A 1022 8.28 -38.20 -7.56
CA LEU A 1022 8.38 -39.67 -7.55
C LEU A 1022 7.24 -40.39 -6.79
N GLN A 1023 6.10 -39.73 -6.58
CA GLN A 1023 4.96 -40.33 -5.90
C GLN A 1023 4.34 -41.44 -6.76
N HIS A 1024 4.28 -41.24 -8.08
CA HIS A 1024 3.83 -42.26 -9.01
C HIS A 1024 4.95 -43.27 -9.27
N LYS A 1025 4.62 -44.57 -9.16
CA LYS A 1025 5.59 -45.67 -9.32
C LYS A 1025 6.39 -45.57 -10.62
N ASP A 1026 5.74 -45.34 -11.76
CA ASP A 1026 6.42 -45.23 -13.05
C ASP A 1026 7.52 -44.14 -13.11
N ASP A 1027 7.36 -43.04 -12.36
CA ASP A 1027 8.36 -41.97 -12.33
C ASP A 1027 9.61 -42.44 -11.61
N LEU A 1028 9.42 -43.14 -10.49
CA LEU A 1028 10.50 -43.75 -9.72
C LEU A 1028 11.18 -44.88 -10.51
N ASP A 1029 10.40 -45.74 -11.17
CA ASP A 1029 10.94 -46.83 -12.00
C ASP A 1029 11.76 -46.29 -13.17
N ARG A 1030 11.34 -45.19 -13.80
CA ARG A 1030 12.11 -44.51 -14.86
C ARG A 1030 13.41 -43.93 -14.33
N ALA A 1031 13.38 -43.25 -13.18
CA ALA A 1031 14.59 -42.72 -12.56
C ALA A 1031 15.59 -43.86 -12.29
N VAL A 1032 15.14 -44.97 -11.70
CA VAL A 1032 15.99 -46.14 -11.40
C VAL A 1032 16.54 -46.80 -12.66
N ARG A 1033 15.73 -46.98 -13.73
CA ARG A 1033 16.25 -47.48 -15.02
C ARG A 1033 17.27 -46.52 -15.63
N GLY A 1034 17.05 -45.21 -15.51
CA GLY A 1034 18.03 -44.19 -15.91
C GLY A 1034 19.35 -44.34 -15.16
N ILE A 1035 19.31 -44.54 -13.84
CA ILE A 1035 20.51 -44.80 -13.04
C ILE A 1035 21.21 -46.09 -13.49
N HIS A 1036 20.47 -47.18 -13.74
CA HIS A 1036 21.06 -48.41 -14.26
C HIS A 1036 21.77 -48.21 -15.60
N LYS A 1037 21.20 -47.40 -16.50
CA LYS A 1037 21.85 -47.03 -17.77
C LYS A 1037 23.07 -46.14 -17.57
N LEU A 1038 23.05 -45.30 -16.56
CA LEU A 1038 24.16 -44.42 -16.26
C LEU A 1038 25.38 -45.18 -15.70
N ILE A 1039 25.15 -46.15 -14.80
CA ILE A 1039 26.25 -46.92 -14.19
C ILE A 1039 26.96 -47.85 -15.19
N GLU A 1040 26.32 -48.22 -16.31
CA GLU A 1040 26.96 -48.93 -17.43
C GLU A 1040 28.18 -48.15 -17.99
N LEU A 1041 28.25 -46.82 -17.79
CA LEU A 1041 29.39 -46.02 -18.24
C LEU A 1041 30.70 -46.41 -17.54
N GLU A 1042 30.68 -46.83 -16.27
CA GLU A 1042 31.88 -47.28 -15.54
C GLU A 1042 32.58 -48.45 -16.24
N ASP A 1043 31.81 -49.27 -16.96
CA ASP A 1043 32.32 -50.46 -17.62
C ASP A 1043 32.99 -50.20 -18.97
N THR A 1044 32.86 -48.97 -19.48
CA THR A 1044 33.43 -48.57 -20.77
C THR A 1044 34.96 -48.47 -20.73
N PRO A 1045 35.65 -48.75 -21.85
CA PRO A 1045 37.09 -48.51 -21.95
C PRO A 1045 37.49 -47.08 -21.59
N THR A 1046 36.68 -46.10 -22.02
CA THR A 1046 36.93 -44.66 -21.74
C THR A 1046 36.95 -44.36 -20.25
N PHE A 1047 35.97 -44.83 -19.46
CA PHE A 1047 35.94 -44.56 -18.02
C PHE A 1047 36.92 -45.44 -17.23
N LYS A 1048 37.22 -46.66 -17.69
CA LYS A 1048 38.26 -47.50 -17.08
C LYS A 1048 39.66 -46.88 -17.18
N ASP A 1049 40.02 -46.22 -18.30
CA ASP A 1049 41.30 -45.48 -18.42
C ASP A 1049 41.42 -44.28 -17.45
N LEU A 1050 40.27 -43.71 -17.06
CA LEU A 1050 40.19 -42.58 -16.15
C LEU A 1050 39.98 -42.98 -14.68
N GLU A 1051 39.97 -44.29 -14.39
CA GLU A 1051 39.61 -44.86 -13.09
C GLU A 1051 38.29 -44.29 -12.56
N GLY A 1052 37.27 -44.25 -13.43
CA GLY A 1052 35.97 -43.67 -13.12
C GLY A 1052 35.12 -44.55 -12.19
N GLU A 1053 34.57 -43.95 -11.15
CA GLU A 1053 33.76 -44.64 -10.13
C GLU A 1053 32.63 -43.73 -9.61
N PHE A 1054 31.42 -44.27 -9.50
CA PHE A 1054 30.30 -43.60 -8.85
C PHE A 1054 30.44 -43.63 -7.33
N LEU A 1055 30.33 -42.46 -6.71
CA LEU A 1055 30.40 -42.29 -5.26
C LEU A 1055 29.14 -42.84 -4.60
N ARG A 1056 29.33 -43.39 -3.39
CA ARG A 1056 28.26 -43.98 -2.58
C ARG A 1056 28.07 -43.11 -1.33
N PRO A 1057 27.17 -42.10 -1.34
CA PRO A 1057 26.84 -41.38 -0.12
C PRO A 1057 26.32 -42.35 0.95
N GLU A 1058 26.70 -42.13 2.19
CA GLU A 1058 26.21 -42.90 3.34
C GLU A 1058 24.78 -42.45 3.65
N ILE A 1059 23.83 -43.36 3.47
CA ILE A 1059 22.40 -43.13 3.73
C ILE A 1059 21.93 -44.35 4.53
N PRO A 1060 21.90 -44.28 5.87
CA PRO A 1060 21.67 -45.43 6.74
C PRO A 1060 20.43 -46.27 6.37
N GLU A 1061 19.34 -45.62 5.97
CA GLU A 1061 18.08 -46.26 5.59
C GLU A 1061 18.16 -47.01 4.25
N CYS A 1062 19.11 -46.63 3.40
CA CYS A 1062 19.37 -47.28 2.12
C CYS A 1062 20.50 -48.31 2.22
N ASP A 1063 21.47 -48.12 3.11
CA ASP A 1063 22.65 -48.98 3.28
C ASP A 1063 22.34 -50.36 3.86
N VAL A 1064 21.16 -50.52 4.49
CA VAL A 1064 20.62 -51.85 4.87
C VAL A 1064 20.20 -52.72 3.68
N LYS A 1065 20.19 -52.16 2.46
CA LYS A 1065 19.82 -52.85 1.22
C LYS A 1065 21.07 -53.27 0.47
N GLU A 1066 20.96 -54.33 -0.34
CA GLU A 1066 22.06 -54.75 -1.23
C GLU A 1066 22.45 -53.61 -2.17
N TYR A 1067 23.72 -53.20 -2.12
CA TYR A 1067 24.26 -52.10 -2.93
C TYR A 1067 24.05 -52.38 -4.42
N ARG A 1068 23.68 -51.34 -5.18
CA ARG A 1068 23.30 -51.40 -6.60
C ARG A 1068 22.05 -52.22 -6.96
N SER A 1069 21.35 -52.83 -5.99
CA SER A 1069 20.05 -53.45 -6.25
C SER A 1069 18.98 -52.41 -6.61
N THR A 1070 17.92 -52.83 -7.29
CA THR A 1070 16.75 -51.98 -7.54
C THR A 1070 16.16 -51.41 -6.24
N SER A 1071 16.18 -52.19 -5.15
CA SER A 1071 15.66 -51.74 -3.86
C SER A 1071 16.52 -50.62 -3.23
N TYR A 1072 17.84 -50.68 -3.42
CA TYR A 1072 18.77 -49.63 -3.03
C TYR A 1072 18.51 -48.35 -3.83
N TRP A 1073 18.42 -48.44 -5.16
CA TRP A 1073 18.20 -47.26 -6.00
C TRP A 1073 16.83 -46.61 -5.82
N ILE A 1074 15.80 -47.38 -5.48
CA ILE A 1074 14.49 -46.84 -5.06
C ILE A 1074 14.65 -45.97 -3.80
N CYS A 1075 15.38 -46.47 -2.80
CA CYS A 1075 15.63 -45.73 -1.57
C CYS A 1075 16.47 -44.48 -1.83
N TYR A 1076 17.61 -44.65 -2.51
CA TYR A 1076 18.53 -43.59 -2.92
C TYR A 1076 17.79 -42.47 -3.64
N SER A 1077 16.94 -42.82 -4.61
CA SER A 1077 16.18 -41.83 -5.39
C SER A 1077 15.34 -40.95 -4.49
N ARG A 1078 14.67 -41.47 -3.46
CA ARG A 1078 13.85 -40.66 -2.55
C ARG A 1078 14.67 -39.65 -1.74
N TYR A 1079 15.88 -40.01 -1.34
CA TYR A 1079 16.78 -39.11 -0.62
C TYR A 1079 17.41 -38.08 -1.54
N MET A 1080 17.94 -38.52 -2.68
CA MET A 1080 18.72 -37.70 -3.62
C MET A 1080 17.86 -37.03 -4.71
N THR A 1081 16.53 -37.04 -4.57
CA THR A 1081 15.64 -36.30 -5.47
C THR A 1081 15.79 -34.81 -5.26
N ASN A 1082 15.88 -34.06 -6.36
CA ASN A 1082 15.76 -32.62 -6.39
C ASN A 1082 14.90 -32.14 -7.58
N THR A 1083 14.64 -30.84 -7.66
CA THR A 1083 14.01 -30.18 -8.80
C THR A 1083 15.05 -29.75 -9.84
N VAL A 1084 14.65 -29.65 -11.11
CA VAL A 1084 15.36 -28.86 -12.14
C VAL A 1084 14.67 -27.50 -12.42
N TRP A 1085 13.78 -27.09 -11.51
CA TRP A 1085 13.05 -25.83 -11.51
C TRP A 1085 12.10 -25.63 -12.70
N HIS A 1086 11.57 -26.71 -13.29
CA HIS A 1086 10.72 -26.71 -14.49
C HIS A 1086 9.22 -26.86 -14.20
N ALA A 1087 8.78 -26.31 -13.07
CA ALA A 1087 7.38 -26.34 -12.67
C ALA A 1087 6.43 -25.70 -13.70
N VAL A 1088 5.32 -26.37 -14.01
CA VAL A 1088 4.25 -25.96 -14.93
C VAL A 1088 2.85 -26.32 -14.41
N GLY A 1089 1.80 -25.86 -15.10
CA GLY A 1089 0.46 -26.46 -15.06
C GLY A 1089 -0.52 -25.96 -13.99
N THR A 1090 -0.10 -25.04 -13.12
CA THR A 1090 -0.94 -24.52 -12.02
C THR A 1090 -2.11 -23.62 -12.45
N ALA A 1091 -2.12 -23.19 -13.71
CA ALA A 1091 -3.25 -22.54 -14.36
C ALA A 1091 -3.53 -23.20 -15.72
N LYS A 1092 -3.51 -24.53 -15.76
CA LYS A 1092 -3.67 -25.40 -16.93
C LYS A 1092 -4.65 -24.86 -17.98
N MET A 1093 -4.23 -24.82 -19.24
CA MET A 1093 -5.09 -24.58 -20.40
C MET A 1093 -5.94 -25.81 -20.75
N GLY A 1094 -7.17 -25.56 -21.18
CA GLY A 1094 -8.09 -26.60 -21.63
C GLY A 1094 -9.41 -26.01 -22.12
N PRO A 1095 -10.21 -26.80 -22.86
CA PRO A 1095 -11.51 -26.37 -23.31
C PRO A 1095 -12.44 -26.14 -22.11
N ARG A 1096 -13.43 -25.26 -22.24
CA ARG A 1096 -14.36 -24.90 -21.14
C ARG A 1096 -15.08 -26.10 -20.49
N LYS A 1097 -15.21 -27.22 -21.20
CA LYS A 1097 -15.78 -28.47 -20.68
C LYS A 1097 -14.83 -29.26 -19.75
N ASP A 1098 -13.52 -29.03 -19.85
CA ASP A 1098 -12.53 -29.61 -18.96
C ASP A 1098 -12.55 -28.87 -17.62
N ARG A 1099 -13.16 -29.49 -16.62
CA ARG A 1099 -13.27 -28.95 -15.25
C ARG A 1099 -11.92 -28.85 -14.53
N SER A 1100 -10.85 -29.44 -15.07
CA SER A 1100 -9.49 -29.30 -14.55
C SER A 1100 -8.73 -28.11 -15.13
N SER A 1101 -9.31 -27.38 -16.10
CA SER A 1101 -8.69 -26.22 -16.74
C SER A 1101 -9.01 -24.91 -16.02
N VAL A 1102 -8.07 -23.97 -16.06
CA VAL A 1102 -8.17 -22.60 -15.52
C VAL A 1102 -8.31 -21.59 -16.64
N VAL A 1103 -7.59 -21.81 -17.75
CA VAL A 1103 -7.64 -20.96 -18.94
C VAL A 1103 -8.11 -21.72 -20.17
N SER A 1104 -8.65 -21.00 -21.13
CA SER A 1104 -9.00 -21.49 -22.48
C SER A 1104 -7.75 -21.79 -23.32
N PRO A 1105 -7.87 -22.45 -24.49
CA PRO A 1105 -6.78 -22.59 -25.46
C PRO A 1105 -6.18 -21.25 -25.91
N GLU A 1106 -6.98 -20.17 -25.90
CA GLU A 1106 -6.53 -18.80 -26.17
C GLU A 1106 -5.97 -18.10 -24.92
N LEU A 1107 -5.77 -18.85 -23.83
CA LEU A 1107 -5.17 -18.42 -22.56
C LEU A 1107 -6.03 -17.48 -21.70
N LEU A 1108 -7.28 -17.23 -22.09
CA LEU A 1108 -8.23 -16.43 -21.30
C LEU A 1108 -8.71 -17.20 -20.08
N VAL A 1109 -8.76 -16.54 -18.90
CA VAL A 1109 -9.27 -17.15 -17.66
C VAL A 1109 -10.76 -17.46 -17.77
N HIS A 1110 -11.15 -18.69 -17.43
CA HIS A 1110 -12.53 -19.16 -17.62
C HIS A 1110 -13.55 -18.36 -16.81
N GLY A 1111 -14.52 -17.76 -17.52
CA GLY A 1111 -15.64 -17.06 -16.90
C GLY A 1111 -15.30 -15.68 -16.32
N VAL A 1112 -14.14 -15.13 -16.68
CA VAL A 1112 -13.68 -13.78 -16.30
C VAL A 1112 -13.33 -13.03 -17.59
N LYS A 1113 -13.64 -11.74 -17.68
CA LYS A 1113 -13.31 -10.92 -18.85
C LYS A 1113 -12.07 -10.08 -18.61
N GLY A 1114 -11.27 -9.84 -19.65
CA GLY A 1114 -10.12 -8.94 -19.56
C GLY A 1114 -8.92 -9.48 -18.78
N LEU A 1115 -8.85 -10.80 -18.57
CA LEU A 1115 -7.79 -11.43 -17.80
C LEU A 1115 -7.24 -12.65 -18.56
N ARG A 1116 -5.93 -12.67 -18.77
CA ARG A 1116 -5.21 -13.73 -19.46
C ARG A 1116 -4.03 -14.21 -18.62
N VAL A 1117 -3.65 -15.48 -18.76
CA VAL A 1117 -2.41 -16.00 -18.16
C VAL A 1117 -1.47 -16.42 -19.29
N VAL A 1118 -0.25 -15.90 -19.30
CA VAL A 1118 0.75 -16.19 -20.34
C VAL A 1118 2.09 -16.46 -19.66
N ASP A 1119 2.24 -17.67 -19.12
CA ASP A 1119 3.48 -18.20 -18.54
C ASP A 1119 3.46 -19.74 -18.46
N ALA A 1120 4.46 -20.33 -17.82
CA ALA A 1120 4.60 -21.78 -17.63
C ALA A 1120 3.40 -22.46 -16.92
N SER A 1121 2.61 -21.71 -16.14
CA SER A 1121 1.45 -22.25 -15.42
C SER A 1121 0.35 -22.76 -16.36
N VAL A 1122 0.29 -22.29 -17.61
CA VAL A 1122 -0.77 -22.71 -18.55
C VAL A 1122 -0.50 -24.06 -19.20
N MET A 1123 0.75 -24.53 -19.21
CA MET A 1123 1.11 -25.76 -19.93
C MET A 1123 0.40 -26.98 -19.29
N PRO A 1124 -0.39 -27.78 -20.04
CA PRO A 1124 -1.14 -28.90 -19.48
C PRO A 1124 -0.26 -30.00 -18.90
N THR A 1125 0.88 -30.24 -19.54
CA THR A 1125 1.93 -31.16 -19.10
C THR A 1125 3.28 -30.55 -19.41
N VAL A 1126 4.31 -30.90 -18.66
CA VAL A 1126 5.69 -30.53 -18.98
C VAL A 1126 6.12 -31.17 -20.31
N VAL A 1127 6.98 -30.47 -21.06
CA VAL A 1127 7.58 -30.96 -22.31
C VAL A 1127 8.84 -31.77 -22.00
N SER A 1128 9.22 -32.70 -22.86
CA SER A 1128 10.41 -33.54 -22.70
C SER A 1128 11.73 -32.80 -23.00
N ALA A 1129 11.95 -31.65 -22.36
CA ALA A 1129 13.16 -30.84 -22.42
C ALA A 1129 13.17 -29.79 -21.29
N ASN A 1130 14.25 -29.03 -21.18
CA ASN A 1130 14.24 -27.79 -20.41
C ASN A 1130 13.17 -26.83 -20.96
N ILE A 1131 12.38 -26.21 -20.08
CA ILE A 1131 11.10 -25.59 -20.49
C ILE A 1131 11.23 -24.16 -21.02
N ASN A 1132 12.38 -23.50 -20.91
CA ASN A 1132 12.48 -22.06 -21.15
C ASN A 1132 12.07 -21.67 -22.58
N ALA A 1133 12.51 -22.42 -23.59
CA ALA A 1133 12.11 -22.18 -24.97
C ALA A 1133 10.59 -22.33 -25.16
N ALA A 1134 9.99 -23.36 -24.54
CA ALA A 1134 8.54 -23.56 -24.59
C ALA A 1134 7.77 -22.41 -23.93
N VAL A 1135 8.28 -21.84 -22.83
CA VAL A 1135 7.67 -20.68 -22.15
C VAL A 1135 7.78 -19.42 -23.00
N ILE A 1136 8.91 -19.22 -23.67
CA ILE A 1136 9.11 -18.11 -24.62
C ILE A 1136 8.13 -18.23 -25.80
N MET A 1137 7.96 -19.44 -26.34
CA MET A 1137 6.97 -19.74 -27.39
C MET A 1137 5.54 -19.43 -26.93
N VAL A 1138 5.17 -19.82 -25.70
CA VAL A 1138 3.89 -19.44 -25.08
C VAL A 1138 3.75 -17.91 -25.02
N GLY A 1139 4.83 -17.19 -24.70
CA GLY A 1139 4.87 -15.72 -24.70
C GLY A 1139 4.59 -15.10 -26.07
N GLU A 1140 5.27 -15.56 -27.13
CA GLU A 1140 5.03 -15.06 -28.50
C GLU A 1140 3.61 -15.35 -28.99
N LYS A 1141 3.15 -16.59 -28.79
CA LYS A 1141 1.82 -16.98 -29.23
C LYS A 1141 0.72 -16.28 -28.43
N GLY A 1142 0.94 -16.09 -27.12
CA GLY A 1142 0.08 -15.30 -26.26
C GLY A 1142 -0.02 -13.85 -26.72
N ALA A 1143 1.10 -13.23 -27.11
CA ALA A 1143 1.11 -11.88 -27.68
C ALA A 1143 0.29 -11.80 -28.97
N ASP A 1144 0.44 -12.78 -29.88
CA ASP A 1144 -0.33 -12.84 -31.13
C ASP A 1144 -1.84 -13.01 -30.86
N PHE A 1145 -2.24 -13.82 -29.86
CA PHE A 1145 -3.65 -13.90 -29.48
C PHE A 1145 -4.21 -12.58 -28.93
N ILE A 1146 -3.41 -11.82 -28.17
CA ILE A 1146 -3.84 -10.52 -27.64
C ILE A 1146 -4.00 -9.52 -28.79
N ARG A 1147 -3.04 -9.46 -29.72
CA ARG A 1147 -3.14 -8.62 -30.92
C ARG A 1147 -4.38 -8.94 -31.73
N THR A 1148 -4.60 -10.22 -32.02
CA THR A 1148 -5.80 -10.67 -32.76
C THR A 1148 -7.11 -10.27 -32.05
N SER A 1149 -7.10 -10.19 -30.72
CA SER A 1149 -8.29 -9.82 -29.94
C SER A 1149 -8.61 -8.31 -29.95
N TRP A 1150 -7.62 -7.44 -30.20
CA TRP A 1150 -7.74 -5.99 -29.98
C TRP A 1150 -7.27 -5.09 -31.14
N GLU A 1151 -6.51 -5.64 -32.08
CA GLU A 1151 -5.97 -4.94 -33.25
C GLU A 1151 -6.60 -5.44 -34.56
N GLY A 1152 -7.44 -6.49 -34.49
CA GLY A 1152 -8.16 -7.10 -35.60
C GLY A 1152 -9.55 -6.51 -35.84
#